data_AF-A0A4R9FQ98-F1
#
_entry.id   AF-A0A4R9FQ98-F1
#
_cell.length_a   1.000
_cell.length_b   1.000
_cell.length_c   1.000
_cell.angle_alpha   90.00
_cell.angle_beta   90.00
_cell.angle_gamma   90.00
#
_symmetry.space_group_name_H-M   'P 1'
#
loop_
_entity.id
_entity.type
_entity.pdbx_description
1 polymer ?
#
loop_
_entity_poly.entity_id
_entity_poly.type
_entity_poly.pdbx_seq_one_letter_code
_entity_poly.pdbx_strand_id
1 'polypeptide(L)'
;MKKIPGNLRIIAFYSFCFLSLLTIFRFALLFIYYSKIGNSSLSEIIISFIIGIRFDLCVTAIVIGPSWILSSFYFPNRWKSYRYIWGILPIPLFLWMTGHLIGDTIYFGEADKHLGYEGFVFLGKDLLILIEAGIKNDTLKVVLGLIGIAIGLPGLIYLFLKYNGYEFIQENKKKELLQIPISILLVLLLFRGGLQARPLRSTDAIHSENGFLNNLPLNGVFTTLMDLKSKSIIPELQMGREEAIQIVQKQIDYPEAKFIDPNFPILRETNETRKGAPPNIVLILLESWTGKFLKPNGDGIVGGKELAPNFNELAKQGRYFSHFFATGGRTVNGLMSVLTGVPDRPGITVVRTHQALGNFGGLGSILKGLGYSTYFVHGGDVGFDNMSFLFPHWGFDTIVGREEIAKTNRYQAGAWGFYDGDVLEELNSTLKNSKAPFAAVSLTLTTHYPYQVPETQKDLYPESLKDADYFNTYHYADEALGKFIRKAKSSPYFENTIFIFVADHTHHRDLNPFEDRNIPLLIYSPKYIKPGVDTRISSQLDILPTILGLVGKKAKFSAFGKDLFSSKPEPAASYFAFSSVIGWIEKEHALYRSTEGDLKEVFPMPWTTNKTKCAAIPSTCDDYERKAKAFLNLSYELLNSNRIFPENEKQ
;
A
#
# COMPACT_ATOMS: atom_id res chain seq x y z
N MET A 1 30.31 22.34 -28.55
CA MET A 1 30.75 21.31 -27.57
C MET A 1 32.12 21.55 -26.91
N LYS A 2 33.03 22.40 -27.43
CA LYS A 2 34.35 22.69 -26.78
C LYS A 2 34.31 23.53 -25.49
N LYS A 3 33.13 23.97 -25.03
CA LYS A 3 32.95 24.75 -23.79
C LYS A 3 32.59 23.91 -22.54
N ILE A 4 32.30 22.61 -22.71
CA ILE A 4 31.91 21.70 -21.62
C ILE A 4 33.15 20.94 -21.13
N PRO A 5 33.43 20.89 -19.82
CA PRO A 5 34.51 20.11 -19.21
C PRO A 5 34.54 18.65 -19.71
N GLY A 6 35.75 18.07 -19.88
CA GLY A 6 35.93 16.72 -20.40
C GLY A 6 35.21 15.63 -19.59
N ASN A 7 35.25 15.74 -18.26
CA ASN A 7 34.59 14.85 -17.30
C ASN A 7 33.08 14.85 -17.52
N LEU A 8 32.48 16.04 -17.62
CA LEU A 8 31.04 16.18 -17.85
C LEU A 8 30.61 15.67 -19.23
N ARG A 9 31.45 15.78 -20.26
CA ARG A 9 31.16 15.17 -21.58
C ARG A 9 31.10 13.65 -21.52
N ILE A 10 32.03 13.02 -20.78
CA ILE A 10 32.06 11.56 -20.61
C ILE A 10 30.85 11.10 -19.79
N ILE A 11 30.55 11.77 -18.69
CA ILE A 11 29.37 11.43 -17.88
C ILE A 11 28.08 11.66 -18.68
N ALA A 12 27.95 12.76 -19.43
CA ALA A 12 26.79 12.99 -20.28
C ALA A 12 26.63 11.90 -21.36
N PHE A 13 27.73 11.39 -21.92
CA PHE A 13 27.69 10.25 -22.83
C PHE A 13 27.18 8.99 -22.12
N TYR A 14 27.67 8.68 -20.92
CA TYR A 14 27.11 7.58 -20.12
C TYR A 14 25.63 7.79 -19.82
N SER A 15 25.22 8.97 -19.34
CA SER A 15 23.81 9.30 -19.12
C SER A 15 22.97 9.04 -20.36
N PHE A 16 23.45 9.46 -21.54
CA PHE A 16 22.77 9.22 -22.81
C PHE A 16 22.66 7.72 -23.13
N CYS A 17 23.71 6.93 -22.94
CA CYS A 17 23.67 5.48 -23.14
C CYS A 17 22.66 4.79 -22.21
N PHE A 18 22.67 5.12 -20.90
CA PHE A 18 21.74 4.55 -19.93
C PHE A 18 20.29 4.93 -20.25
N LEU A 19 20.01 6.19 -20.58
CA LEU A 19 18.68 6.65 -20.99
C LEU A 19 18.22 6.00 -22.30
N SER A 20 19.14 5.80 -23.26
CA SER A 20 18.84 5.10 -24.51
C SER A 20 18.46 3.64 -24.25
N LEU A 21 19.20 2.95 -23.37
CA LEU A 21 18.89 1.59 -22.97
C LEU A 21 17.50 1.48 -22.33
N LEU A 22 17.17 2.37 -21.39
CA LEU A 22 15.86 2.39 -20.74
C LEU A 22 14.72 2.73 -21.72
N THR A 23 14.98 3.64 -22.66
CA THR A 23 14.02 3.97 -23.73
C THR A 23 13.79 2.77 -24.65
N ILE A 24 14.86 2.10 -25.09
CA ILE A 24 14.78 0.89 -25.92
C ILE A 24 14.03 -0.21 -25.17
N PHE A 25 14.33 -0.42 -23.89
CA PHE A 25 13.61 -1.35 -23.04
C PHE A 25 12.11 -1.04 -23.00
N ARG A 26 11.71 0.22 -22.81
CA ARG A 26 10.28 0.60 -22.78
C ARG A 26 9.59 0.31 -24.12
N PHE A 27 10.23 0.63 -25.24
CA PHE A 27 9.70 0.28 -26.56
C PHE A 27 9.61 -1.24 -26.76
N ALA A 28 10.61 -2.00 -26.31
CA ALA A 28 10.60 -3.45 -26.38
C ALA A 28 9.47 -4.04 -25.53
N LEU A 29 9.27 -3.54 -24.31
CA LEU A 29 8.18 -3.97 -23.42
C LEU A 29 6.80 -3.71 -24.04
N LEU A 30 6.59 -2.49 -24.59
CA LEU A 30 5.38 -2.15 -25.33
C LEU A 30 5.16 -3.09 -26.53
N PHE A 31 6.21 -3.38 -27.30
CA PHE A 31 6.11 -4.21 -28.49
C PHE A 31 5.80 -5.68 -28.15
N ILE A 32 6.51 -6.25 -27.17
CA ILE A 32 6.34 -7.66 -26.74
C ILE A 32 4.95 -7.87 -26.14
N TYR A 33 4.48 -6.93 -25.32
CA TYR A 33 3.20 -7.02 -24.62
C TYR A 33 2.13 -6.10 -25.22
N TYR A 34 2.21 -5.82 -26.52
CA TYR A 34 1.28 -4.91 -27.22
C TYR A 34 -0.19 -5.32 -27.05
N SER A 35 -0.47 -6.62 -26.98
CA SER A 35 -1.82 -7.15 -26.74
C SER A 35 -2.45 -6.68 -25.42
N LYS A 36 -1.63 -6.33 -24.41
CA LYS A 36 -2.09 -5.85 -23.10
C LYS A 36 -2.57 -4.40 -23.10
N ILE A 37 -2.37 -3.66 -24.20
CA ILE A 37 -2.91 -2.29 -24.36
C ILE A 37 -4.44 -2.30 -24.41
N GLY A 38 -5.06 -3.38 -24.88
CA GLY A 38 -6.52 -3.49 -24.99
C GLY A 38 -7.13 -2.31 -25.78
N ASN A 39 -8.12 -1.64 -25.19
CA ASN A 39 -8.84 -0.51 -25.78
C ASN A 39 -8.27 0.87 -25.38
N SER A 40 -7.08 0.93 -24.76
CA SER A 40 -6.50 2.18 -24.31
C SER A 40 -6.17 3.13 -25.46
N SER A 41 -6.30 4.43 -25.19
CA SER A 41 -6.08 5.50 -26.17
C SER A 41 -4.59 5.73 -26.46
N LEU A 42 -4.28 6.26 -27.65
CA LEU A 42 -2.92 6.67 -28.00
C LEU A 42 -2.38 7.75 -27.05
N SER A 43 -3.26 8.62 -26.54
CA SER A 43 -2.90 9.63 -25.53
C SER A 43 -2.39 8.99 -24.24
N GLU A 44 -3.03 7.93 -23.74
CA GLU A 44 -2.56 7.23 -22.53
C GLU A 44 -1.19 6.60 -22.76
N ILE A 45 -0.97 5.97 -23.92
CA ILE A 45 0.35 5.41 -24.27
C ILE A 45 1.42 6.52 -24.27
N ILE A 46 1.16 7.66 -24.92
CA ILE A 46 2.12 8.78 -24.96
C ILE A 46 2.40 9.31 -23.55
N ILE A 47 1.37 9.44 -22.70
CA ILE A 47 1.53 9.83 -21.30
C ILE A 47 2.41 8.82 -20.56
N SER A 48 2.27 7.51 -20.81
CA SER A 48 3.13 6.49 -20.21
C SER A 48 4.62 6.72 -20.53
N PHE A 49 4.95 7.10 -21.77
CA PHE A 49 6.33 7.41 -22.15
C PHE A 49 6.85 8.70 -21.49
N ILE A 50 6.01 9.74 -21.41
CA ILE A 50 6.37 11.01 -20.77
C ILE A 50 6.67 10.80 -19.29
N ILE A 51 5.81 10.08 -18.58
CA ILE A 51 6.03 9.71 -17.18
C ILE A 51 7.28 8.84 -17.07
N GLY A 52 7.48 7.91 -18.01
CA GLY A 52 8.63 7.01 -18.03
C GLY A 52 9.98 7.72 -18.09
N ILE A 53 10.11 8.82 -18.84
CA ILE A 53 11.35 9.63 -18.86
C ILE A 53 11.75 10.07 -17.45
N ARG A 54 10.79 10.40 -16.59
CA ARG A 54 11.05 10.82 -15.20
C ARG A 54 11.62 9.67 -14.36
N PHE A 55 11.09 8.46 -14.51
CA PHE A 55 11.63 7.27 -13.86
C PHE A 55 13.02 6.92 -14.41
N ASP A 56 13.24 7.05 -15.71
CA ASP A 56 14.54 6.77 -16.33
C ASP A 56 15.63 7.72 -15.86
N LEU A 57 15.31 9.01 -15.74
CA LEU A 57 16.21 10.02 -15.19
C LEU A 57 16.55 9.72 -13.73
N CYS A 58 15.58 9.28 -12.94
CA CYS A 58 15.78 8.88 -11.56
C CYS A 58 16.70 7.66 -11.45
N VAL A 59 16.42 6.58 -12.19
CA VAL A 59 17.28 5.38 -12.22
C VAL A 59 18.69 5.70 -12.68
N THR A 60 18.81 6.50 -13.74
CA THR A 60 20.11 6.97 -14.22
C THR A 60 20.86 7.72 -13.12
N ALA A 61 20.20 8.65 -12.42
CA ALA A 61 20.81 9.36 -11.30
C ALA A 61 21.20 8.44 -10.13
N ILE A 62 20.42 7.39 -9.83
CA ILE A 62 20.77 6.41 -8.79
C ILE A 62 22.03 5.62 -9.20
N VAL A 63 22.06 5.11 -10.43
CA VAL A 63 23.10 4.18 -10.89
C VAL A 63 24.41 4.91 -11.22
N ILE A 64 24.36 6.03 -11.96
CA ILE A 64 25.56 6.75 -12.40
C ILE A 64 25.84 8.03 -11.61
N GLY A 65 24.95 8.46 -10.71
CA GLY A 65 25.13 9.65 -9.87
C GLY A 65 26.42 9.66 -9.05
N PRO A 66 26.84 8.54 -8.42
CA PRO A 66 28.13 8.48 -7.75
C PRO A 66 29.30 8.78 -8.70
N SER A 67 29.30 8.21 -9.91
CA SER A 67 30.31 8.49 -10.93
C SER A 67 30.26 9.94 -11.40
N TRP A 68 29.07 10.53 -11.52
CA TRP A 68 28.90 11.95 -11.82
C TRP A 68 29.56 12.82 -10.74
N ILE A 69 29.18 12.64 -9.47
CA ILE A 69 29.70 13.41 -8.34
C ILE A 69 31.23 13.26 -8.24
N LEU A 70 31.74 12.02 -8.34
CA LEU A 70 33.17 11.74 -8.32
C LEU A 70 33.90 12.45 -9.48
N SER A 71 33.32 12.45 -10.68
CA SER A 71 33.92 13.13 -11.85
C SER A 71 34.06 14.64 -11.65
N SER A 72 33.27 15.26 -10.77
CA SER A 72 33.26 16.71 -10.53
C SER A 72 34.31 17.18 -9.52
N PHE A 73 34.99 16.27 -8.79
CA PHE A 73 36.04 16.67 -7.87
C PHE A 73 37.34 17.06 -8.60
N TYR A 74 37.67 18.34 -8.56
CA TYR A 74 38.87 18.92 -9.18
C TYR A 74 40.17 18.22 -8.76
N PHE A 75 40.50 18.22 -7.46
CA PHE A 75 41.81 17.80 -6.99
C PHE A 75 42.13 16.31 -7.22
N PRO A 76 41.21 15.36 -6.95
CA PRO A 76 41.46 13.95 -7.19
C PRO A 76 41.59 13.57 -8.67
N ASN A 77 41.00 14.34 -9.60
CA ASN A 77 41.08 14.07 -11.04
C ASN A 77 42.50 14.14 -11.63
N ARG A 78 43.47 14.70 -10.89
CA ARG A 78 44.90 14.63 -11.25
C ARG A 78 45.43 13.19 -11.25
N TRP A 79 44.85 12.29 -10.45
CA TRP A 79 45.28 10.91 -10.34
C TRP A 79 44.57 10.03 -11.37
N LYS A 80 45.35 9.28 -12.17
CA LYS A 80 44.81 8.39 -13.20
C LYS A 80 43.91 7.29 -12.62
N SER A 81 44.30 6.73 -11.47
CA SER A 81 43.51 5.73 -10.74
C SER A 81 42.14 6.26 -10.32
N TYR A 82 42.06 7.49 -9.81
CA TYR A 82 40.79 8.13 -9.46
C TYR A 82 39.86 8.28 -10.68
N ARG A 83 40.42 8.69 -11.82
CA ARG A 83 39.67 8.79 -13.08
C ARG A 83 39.15 7.46 -13.59
N TYR A 84 39.88 6.38 -13.34
CA TYR A 84 39.43 5.03 -13.67
C TYR A 84 38.27 4.59 -12.78
N ILE A 85 38.20 5.00 -11.52
CA ILE A 85 37.06 4.66 -10.65
C ILE A 85 35.75 5.21 -11.24
N TRP A 86 35.63 6.52 -11.42
CA TRP A 86 34.38 7.11 -11.93
C TRP A 86 34.16 6.85 -13.43
N GLY A 87 35.24 6.61 -14.17
CA GLY A 87 35.19 6.39 -15.62
C GLY A 87 34.88 4.96 -16.04
N ILE A 88 35.33 3.97 -15.28
CA ILE A 88 35.10 2.55 -15.58
C ILE A 88 33.84 2.02 -14.90
N LEU A 89 33.52 2.47 -13.68
CA LEU A 89 32.36 1.99 -12.92
C LEU A 89 31.02 1.97 -13.70
N PRO A 90 30.69 2.95 -14.56
CA PRO A 90 29.47 2.90 -15.36
C PRO A 90 29.39 1.72 -16.35
N ILE A 91 30.53 1.15 -16.78
CA ILE A 91 30.57 0.06 -17.79
C ILE A 91 29.95 -1.24 -17.24
N PRO A 92 30.43 -1.83 -16.12
CA PRO A 92 29.80 -3.02 -15.54
C PRO A 92 28.37 -2.73 -15.07
N LEU A 93 28.07 -1.51 -14.59
CA LEU A 93 26.70 -1.12 -14.23
C LEU A 93 25.76 -1.13 -15.44
N PHE A 94 26.23 -0.71 -16.62
CA PHE A 94 25.44 -0.74 -17.86
C PHE A 94 25.12 -2.18 -18.28
N LEU A 95 26.12 -3.07 -18.22
CA LEU A 95 25.92 -4.50 -18.52
C LEU A 95 24.98 -5.17 -17.53
N TRP A 96 25.14 -4.89 -16.23
CA TRP A 96 24.22 -5.36 -15.19
C TRP A 96 22.79 -4.86 -15.45
N MET A 97 22.62 -3.56 -15.70
CA MET A 97 21.31 -2.97 -15.97
C MET A 97 20.66 -3.59 -17.20
N THR A 98 21.44 -3.88 -18.26
CA THR A 98 20.96 -4.58 -19.46
C THR A 98 20.44 -5.98 -19.12
N GLY A 99 21.21 -6.78 -18.38
CA GLY A 99 20.80 -8.13 -17.97
C GLY A 99 19.57 -8.11 -17.07
N HIS A 100 19.52 -7.14 -16.14
CA HIS A 100 18.38 -6.95 -15.24
C HIS A 100 17.09 -6.63 -15.99
N LEU A 101 17.16 -5.72 -16.97
CA LEU A 101 16.01 -5.34 -17.81
C LEU A 101 15.54 -6.50 -18.72
N ILE A 102 16.44 -7.35 -19.20
CA ILE A 102 16.06 -8.57 -19.94
C ILE A 102 15.32 -9.54 -19.03
N GLY A 103 15.85 -9.80 -17.82
CA GLY A 103 15.18 -10.65 -16.84
C GLY A 103 13.82 -10.10 -16.43
N ASP A 104 13.73 -8.78 -16.28
CA ASP A 104 12.49 -8.07 -15.99
C ASP A 104 11.43 -8.24 -17.09
N THR A 105 11.81 -8.12 -18.36
CA THR A 105 10.88 -8.40 -19.48
C THR A 105 10.33 -9.82 -19.43
N ILE A 106 11.17 -10.82 -19.13
CA ILE A 106 10.73 -12.22 -19.03
C ILE A 106 9.77 -12.40 -17.86
N TYR A 107 10.15 -11.90 -16.69
CA TYR A 107 9.33 -11.99 -15.48
C TYR A 107 7.97 -11.28 -15.64
N PHE A 108 7.95 -10.13 -16.33
CA PHE A 108 6.73 -9.38 -16.61
C PHE A 108 5.70 -10.22 -17.36
N GLY A 109 6.12 -11.10 -18.28
CA GLY A 109 5.22 -11.95 -19.04
C GLY A 109 4.46 -12.97 -18.19
N GLU A 110 5.02 -13.34 -17.04
CA GLU A 110 4.44 -14.33 -16.12
C GLU A 110 3.68 -13.67 -14.96
N ALA A 111 4.13 -12.50 -14.50
CA ALA A 111 3.65 -11.84 -13.29
C ALA A 111 2.88 -10.54 -13.53
N ASP A 112 2.85 -10.02 -14.76
CA ASP A 112 2.22 -8.74 -15.11
C ASP A 112 2.63 -7.55 -14.22
N LYS A 113 3.88 -7.62 -13.75
CA LYS A 113 4.56 -6.55 -13.01
C LYS A 113 6.07 -6.67 -13.17
N HIS A 114 6.77 -5.60 -12.85
CA HIS A 114 8.24 -5.58 -12.83
C HIS A 114 8.83 -6.36 -11.66
N LEU A 115 10.09 -6.77 -11.82
CA LEU A 115 10.93 -7.37 -10.77
C LEU A 115 11.12 -6.43 -9.59
N GLY A 116 10.76 -6.88 -8.39
CA GLY A 116 11.05 -6.22 -7.12
C GLY A 116 12.31 -6.75 -6.48
N TYR A 117 12.23 -7.07 -5.18
CA TYR A 117 13.33 -7.68 -4.42
C TYR A 117 13.85 -8.98 -5.05
N GLU A 118 13.00 -9.71 -5.79
CA GLU A 118 13.34 -10.94 -6.50
C GLU A 118 14.57 -10.77 -7.39
N GLY A 119 14.73 -9.59 -8.01
CA GLY A 119 15.88 -9.27 -8.84
C GLY A 119 17.24 -9.34 -8.11
N PHE A 120 17.28 -9.11 -6.79
CA PHE A 120 18.50 -9.28 -5.98
C PHE A 120 18.67 -10.70 -5.46
N VAL A 121 17.58 -11.40 -5.12
CA VAL A 121 17.63 -12.83 -4.72
C VAL A 121 18.27 -13.67 -5.82
N PHE A 122 17.88 -13.38 -7.07
CA PHE A 122 18.45 -14.04 -8.24
C PHE A 122 19.94 -13.77 -8.47
N LEU A 123 20.58 -12.82 -7.76
CA LEU A 123 22.03 -12.61 -7.78
C LEU A 123 22.78 -13.40 -6.70
N GLY A 124 22.06 -14.02 -5.75
CA GLY A 124 22.61 -14.82 -4.66
C GLY A 124 22.88 -16.28 -5.06
N LYS A 125 22.62 -17.23 -4.13
CA LYS A 125 22.77 -18.67 -4.40
C LYS A 125 21.87 -19.15 -5.55
N ASP A 126 20.73 -18.49 -5.72
CA ASP A 126 19.74 -18.83 -6.76
C ASP A 126 20.22 -18.47 -8.16
N LEU A 127 21.22 -17.59 -8.31
CA LEU A 127 21.87 -17.31 -9.59
C LEU A 127 22.46 -18.59 -10.20
N LEU A 128 23.11 -19.42 -9.37
CA LEU A 128 23.73 -20.66 -9.81
C LEU A 128 22.68 -21.66 -10.27
N ILE A 129 21.54 -21.73 -9.55
CA ILE A 129 20.41 -22.59 -9.89
C ILE A 129 19.78 -22.13 -11.22
N LEU A 130 19.61 -20.82 -11.41
CA LEU A 130 19.10 -20.23 -12.65
C LEU A 130 20.03 -20.49 -13.84
N ILE A 131 21.34 -20.37 -13.64
CA ILE A 131 22.34 -20.70 -14.66
C ILE A 131 22.28 -22.20 -14.98
N GLU A 132 22.20 -23.07 -13.97
CA GLU A 132 22.10 -24.53 -14.17
C GLU A 132 20.81 -24.88 -14.93
N ALA A 133 19.68 -24.32 -14.54
CA ALA A 133 18.40 -24.50 -15.22
C ALA A 133 18.44 -23.95 -16.66
N GLY A 134 19.05 -22.78 -16.86
CA GLY A 134 19.27 -22.18 -18.16
C GLY A 134 20.16 -23.03 -19.07
N ILE A 135 21.22 -23.62 -18.53
CA ILE A 135 22.09 -24.56 -19.27
C ILE A 135 21.29 -25.80 -19.68
N LYS A 136 20.43 -26.33 -18.80
CA LYS A 136 19.59 -27.49 -19.11
C LYS A 136 18.54 -27.20 -20.18
N ASN A 137 17.95 -26.00 -20.18
CA ASN A 137 16.88 -25.63 -21.10
C ASN A 137 17.38 -25.07 -22.43
N ASP A 138 18.43 -24.25 -22.42
CA ASP A 138 18.96 -23.58 -23.62
C ASP A 138 20.45 -23.23 -23.45
N THR A 139 21.30 -24.24 -23.51
CA THR A 139 22.76 -24.11 -23.32
C THR A 139 23.37 -23.06 -24.25
N LEU A 140 22.90 -23.00 -25.51
CA LEU A 140 23.48 -22.11 -26.52
C LEU A 140 23.30 -20.63 -26.13
N LYS A 141 22.10 -20.22 -25.71
CA LYS A 141 21.86 -18.83 -25.29
C LYS A 141 22.66 -18.45 -24.06
N VAL A 142 22.77 -19.34 -23.08
CA VAL A 142 23.57 -19.09 -21.87
C VAL A 142 25.05 -18.93 -22.22
N VAL A 143 25.60 -19.82 -23.04
CA VAL A 143 27.00 -19.75 -23.47
C VAL A 143 27.26 -18.47 -24.27
N LEU A 144 26.38 -18.10 -25.21
CA LEU A 144 26.51 -16.85 -25.97
C LEU A 144 26.46 -15.61 -25.06
N GLY A 145 25.58 -15.61 -24.05
CA GLY A 145 25.50 -14.54 -23.05
C GLY A 145 26.79 -14.41 -22.23
N LEU A 146 27.32 -15.53 -21.74
CA LEU A 146 28.57 -15.55 -20.98
C LEU A 146 29.78 -15.12 -21.83
N ILE A 147 29.87 -15.58 -23.09
CA ILE A 147 30.90 -15.15 -24.04
C ILE A 147 30.76 -13.64 -24.32
N GLY A 148 29.52 -13.15 -24.50
CA GLY A 148 29.23 -11.73 -24.69
C GLY A 148 29.73 -10.88 -23.52
N ILE A 149 29.56 -11.33 -22.27
CA ILE A 149 30.10 -10.64 -21.09
C ILE A 149 31.62 -10.75 -21.04
N ALA A 150 32.19 -11.94 -21.27
CA ALA A 150 33.63 -12.20 -21.20
C ALA A 150 34.44 -11.41 -22.24
N ILE A 151 33.88 -11.16 -23.42
CA ILE A 151 34.51 -10.34 -24.48
C ILE A 151 34.10 -8.86 -24.34
N GLY A 152 32.82 -8.60 -24.10
CA GLY A 152 32.24 -7.26 -24.08
C GLY A 152 32.76 -6.40 -22.94
N LEU A 153 32.85 -6.93 -21.72
CA LEU A 153 33.33 -6.15 -20.56
C LEU A 153 34.80 -5.71 -20.74
N PRO A 154 35.78 -6.61 -21.00
CA PRO A 154 37.16 -6.19 -21.27
C PRO A 154 37.28 -5.31 -22.52
N GLY A 155 36.50 -5.59 -23.57
CA GLY A 155 36.47 -4.80 -24.80
C GLY A 155 36.02 -3.36 -24.57
N LEU A 156 34.92 -3.14 -23.85
CA LEU A 156 34.43 -1.81 -23.50
C LEU A 156 35.39 -1.06 -22.58
N ILE A 157 36.01 -1.75 -21.62
CA ILE A 157 37.06 -1.17 -20.77
C ILE A 157 38.26 -0.77 -21.62
N TYR A 158 38.73 -1.62 -22.53
CA TYR A 158 39.84 -1.30 -23.43
C TYR A 158 39.51 -0.10 -24.33
N LEU A 159 38.31 -0.05 -24.92
CA LEU A 159 37.85 1.09 -25.70
C LEU A 159 37.79 2.37 -24.88
N PHE A 160 37.28 2.30 -23.65
CA PHE A 160 37.33 3.43 -22.72
C PHE A 160 38.78 3.86 -22.47
N LEU A 161 39.69 2.94 -22.13
CA LEU A 161 41.09 3.29 -21.88
C LEU A 161 41.80 3.88 -23.11
N LYS A 162 41.47 3.42 -24.31
CA LYS A 162 42.05 3.87 -25.58
C LYS A 162 41.51 5.23 -26.04
N TYR A 163 40.21 5.48 -25.85
CA TYR A 163 39.52 6.65 -26.39
C TYR A 163 39.08 7.66 -25.32
N ASN A 164 39.36 7.42 -24.03
CA ASN A 164 39.10 8.37 -22.95
C ASN A 164 40.01 9.60 -23.10
N GLY A 165 39.46 10.66 -23.71
CA GLY A 165 40.11 11.96 -23.91
C GLY A 165 40.04 12.90 -22.71
N TYR A 166 39.86 12.41 -21.47
CA TYR A 166 39.95 13.27 -20.29
C TYR A 166 41.40 13.53 -19.91
N GLU A 167 41.84 14.75 -20.14
CA GLU A 167 43.08 15.31 -19.61
C GLU A 167 42.78 16.32 -18.50
N PHE A 168 43.49 16.21 -17.39
CA PHE A 168 43.36 17.16 -16.28
C PHE A 168 44.08 18.45 -16.65
N ILE A 169 43.35 19.58 -16.66
CA ILE A 169 43.87 20.89 -17.03
C ILE A 169 43.83 21.80 -15.79
N GLN A 170 45.00 22.27 -15.35
CA GLN A 170 45.14 23.01 -14.09
C GLN A 170 44.44 24.39 -14.09
N GLU A 171 44.29 25.03 -15.25
CA GLU A 171 43.86 26.43 -15.40
C GLU A 171 42.37 26.71 -15.06
N ASN A 172 41.53 25.69 -14.86
CA ASN A 172 40.07 25.85 -14.66
C ASN A 172 39.57 25.69 -13.20
N LYS A 173 40.45 25.79 -12.19
CA LYS A 173 40.15 25.50 -10.77
C LYS A 173 38.83 26.12 -10.26
N LYS A 174 38.54 27.40 -10.52
CA LYS A 174 37.30 28.06 -10.05
C LYS A 174 36.03 27.47 -10.69
N LYS A 175 36.05 27.18 -11.99
CA LYS A 175 34.93 26.58 -12.72
C LYS A 175 34.69 25.13 -12.31
N GLU A 176 35.76 24.40 -12.00
CA GLU A 176 35.67 23.00 -11.54
C GLU A 176 35.24 22.89 -10.08
N LEU A 177 35.62 23.83 -9.21
CA LEU A 177 35.10 23.88 -7.84
C LEU A 177 33.59 24.20 -7.78
N LEU A 178 33.07 25.03 -8.69
CA LEU A 178 31.63 25.29 -8.82
C LEU A 178 30.84 24.09 -9.37
N GLN A 179 31.48 23.15 -10.08
CA GLN A 179 30.81 21.95 -10.59
C GLN A 179 30.33 21.01 -9.48
N ILE A 180 31.03 20.96 -8.34
CA ILE A 180 30.71 20.06 -7.24
C ILE A 180 29.31 20.34 -6.67
N PRO A 181 28.99 21.54 -6.16
CA PRO A 181 27.66 21.82 -5.62
C PRO A 181 26.56 21.71 -6.69
N ILE A 182 26.84 22.10 -7.94
CA ILE A 182 25.88 21.97 -9.05
C ILE A 182 25.60 20.49 -9.35
N SER A 183 26.63 19.65 -9.40
CA SER A 183 26.48 18.22 -9.67
C SER A 183 25.75 17.52 -8.54
N ILE A 184 26.06 17.85 -7.28
CA ILE A 184 25.34 17.32 -6.11
C ILE A 184 23.87 17.73 -6.18
N LEU A 185 23.57 19.01 -6.39
CA LEU A 185 22.19 19.50 -6.45
C LEU A 185 21.42 18.86 -7.61
N LEU A 186 22.03 18.73 -8.79
CA LEU A 186 21.40 18.09 -9.95
C LEU A 186 21.18 16.59 -9.72
N VAL A 187 22.18 15.86 -9.22
CA VAL A 187 22.04 14.43 -8.91
C VAL A 187 20.98 14.23 -7.83
N LEU A 188 20.94 15.05 -6.77
CA LEU A 188 19.91 14.98 -5.74
C LEU A 188 18.50 15.27 -6.30
N LEU A 189 18.37 16.26 -7.18
CA LEU A 189 17.11 16.60 -7.84
C LEU A 189 16.59 15.42 -8.70
N LEU A 190 17.46 14.83 -9.51
CA LEU A 190 17.12 13.70 -10.38
C LEU A 190 16.89 12.42 -9.58
N PHE A 191 17.72 12.13 -8.58
CA PHE A 191 17.56 11.01 -7.63
C PHE A 191 16.23 11.08 -6.88
N ARG A 192 15.80 12.29 -6.50
CA ARG A 192 14.48 12.52 -5.88
C ARG A 192 13.34 12.38 -6.91
N GLY A 193 13.63 12.53 -8.19
CA GLY A 193 12.65 12.57 -9.27
C GLY A 193 11.92 13.91 -9.40
N GLY A 194 12.49 15.02 -8.92
CA GLY A 194 11.95 16.38 -9.08
C GLY A 194 11.78 17.19 -7.78
N LEU A 195 11.05 18.31 -7.89
CA LEU A 195 10.84 19.30 -6.82
C LEU A 195 9.60 19.06 -5.95
N GLN A 196 8.88 17.96 -6.16
CA GLN A 196 7.67 17.63 -5.41
C GLN A 196 7.95 17.40 -3.91
N ALA A 197 6.89 17.38 -3.08
CA ALA A 197 6.98 17.27 -1.62
C ALA A 197 7.60 15.95 -1.10
N ARG A 198 7.54 14.86 -1.87
CA ARG A 198 8.12 13.54 -1.51
C ARG A 198 8.96 12.92 -2.63
N PRO A 199 9.96 12.06 -2.35
CA PRO A 199 10.67 11.34 -3.41
C PRO A 199 9.72 10.52 -4.30
N LEU A 200 10.13 10.30 -5.54
CA LEU A 200 9.41 9.50 -6.54
C LEU A 200 9.14 8.08 -6.01
N ARG A 201 7.92 7.58 -6.21
CA ARG A 201 7.48 6.22 -5.84
C ARG A 201 6.92 5.51 -7.08
N SER A 202 6.85 4.18 -7.06
CA SER A 202 6.29 3.39 -8.17
C SER A 202 4.83 3.75 -8.48
N THR A 203 4.08 4.17 -7.46
CA THR A 203 2.69 4.64 -7.58
C THR A 203 2.56 5.95 -8.38
N ASP A 204 3.64 6.72 -8.56
CA ASP A 204 3.61 7.92 -9.39
C ASP A 204 3.61 7.59 -10.89
N ALA A 205 3.64 6.29 -11.26
CA ALA A 205 3.51 5.81 -12.63
C ALA A 205 2.05 5.64 -13.09
N ILE A 206 1.09 5.54 -12.18
CA ILE A 206 -0.31 5.30 -12.58
C ILE A 206 -0.96 6.55 -13.15
N HIS A 207 -1.57 6.37 -14.30
CA HIS A 207 -2.31 7.38 -15.03
C HIS A 207 -3.45 6.82 -15.90
N SER A 208 -3.63 5.50 -15.96
CA SER A 208 -4.63 4.81 -16.78
C SER A 208 -5.42 3.80 -15.95
N GLU A 209 -6.61 3.42 -16.41
CA GLU A 209 -7.34 2.25 -15.88
C GLU A 209 -6.67 0.93 -16.29
N ASN A 210 -5.84 0.96 -17.34
CA ASN A 210 -5.12 -0.21 -17.83
C ASN A 210 -3.86 -0.48 -16.97
N GLY A 211 -3.80 -1.66 -16.36
CA GLY A 211 -2.69 -2.08 -15.50
C GLY A 211 -1.33 -2.14 -16.20
N PHE A 212 -1.30 -2.54 -17.47
CA PHE A 212 -0.08 -2.55 -18.28
C PHE A 212 0.46 -1.14 -18.53
N LEU A 213 -0.40 -0.19 -18.90
CA LEU A 213 0.02 1.20 -19.10
C LEU A 213 0.51 1.86 -17.82
N ASN A 214 0.03 1.43 -16.65
CA ASN A 214 0.54 1.90 -15.36
C ASN A 214 1.92 1.32 -15.01
N ASN A 215 2.28 0.16 -15.56
CA ASN A 215 3.60 -0.42 -15.40
C ASN A 215 4.60 0.10 -16.44
N LEU A 216 4.18 0.41 -17.67
CA LEU A 216 5.05 0.83 -18.77
C LEU A 216 6.01 2.02 -18.47
N PRO A 217 5.67 3.01 -17.63
CA PRO A 217 6.62 4.05 -17.21
C PRO A 217 7.79 3.51 -16.37
N LEU A 218 7.55 2.44 -15.61
CA LEU A 218 8.52 1.83 -14.71
C LEU A 218 9.52 0.95 -15.45
N ASN A 219 10.51 0.49 -14.70
CA ASN A 219 11.46 -0.52 -15.13
C ASN A 219 11.89 -1.36 -13.92
N GLY A 220 12.30 -2.61 -14.16
CA GLY A 220 12.75 -3.54 -13.12
C GLY A 220 13.87 -3.01 -12.24
N VAL A 221 14.74 -2.14 -12.78
CA VAL A 221 15.86 -1.58 -12.00
C VAL A 221 15.33 -0.64 -10.92
N PHE A 222 14.39 0.25 -11.28
CA PHE A 222 13.73 1.15 -10.33
C PHE A 222 13.03 0.38 -9.21
N THR A 223 12.16 -0.55 -9.58
CA THR A 223 11.32 -1.31 -8.64
C THR A 223 12.16 -2.22 -7.75
N THR A 224 13.19 -2.87 -8.28
CA THR A 224 14.16 -3.65 -7.51
C THR A 224 14.94 -2.78 -6.51
N LEU A 225 15.39 -1.58 -6.90
CA LEU A 225 16.07 -0.64 -5.99
C LEU A 225 15.15 -0.12 -4.88
N MET A 226 13.88 0.15 -5.19
CA MET A 226 12.89 0.57 -4.20
C MET A 226 12.57 -0.53 -3.19
N ASP A 227 12.61 -1.79 -3.63
CA ASP A 227 12.37 -2.96 -2.81
C ASP A 227 13.63 -3.49 -2.10
N LEU A 228 14.78 -2.80 -2.17
CA LEU A 228 16.01 -3.17 -1.41
C LEU A 228 15.80 -3.26 0.11
N LYS A 229 14.82 -2.50 0.62
CA LYS A 229 14.44 -2.52 2.04
C LYS A 229 13.37 -3.57 2.35
N SER A 230 12.74 -4.15 1.32
CA SER A 230 11.85 -5.30 1.48
C SER A 230 12.71 -6.50 1.83
N LYS A 231 12.33 -7.24 2.87
CA LYS A 231 12.98 -8.50 3.25
C LYS A 231 12.14 -9.67 2.76
N SER A 232 12.79 -10.75 2.37
CA SER A 232 12.11 -12.05 2.26
C SER A 232 11.61 -12.49 3.64
N ILE A 233 10.61 -13.36 3.64
CA ILE A 233 10.19 -14.05 4.86
C ILE A 233 11.38 -14.87 5.39
N ILE A 234 11.71 -14.68 6.68
CA ILE A 234 12.80 -15.42 7.34
C ILE A 234 12.52 -16.94 7.30
N PRO A 235 13.56 -17.80 7.19
CA PRO A 235 13.37 -19.24 7.02
C PRO A 235 12.40 -19.89 8.03
N GLU A 236 12.42 -19.43 9.28
CA GLU A 236 11.57 -19.94 10.36
C GLU A 236 10.08 -19.66 10.12
N LEU A 237 9.76 -18.58 9.41
CA LEU A 237 8.40 -18.17 9.07
C LEU A 237 7.96 -18.62 7.68
N GLN A 238 8.82 -19.28 6.91
CA GLN A 238 8.43 -19.82 5.60
C GLN A 238 7.44 -21.00 5.74
N MET A 239 6.54 -21.11 4.78
CA MET A 239 5.54 -22.16 4.69
C MET A 239 5.32 -22.53 3.21
N GLY A 240 5.07 -23.82 2.93
CA GLY A 240 4.76 -24.28 1.59
C GLY A 240 3.44 -23.68 1.08
N ARG A 241 3.40 -23.33 -0.22
CA ARG A 241 2.25 -22.66 -0.84
C ARG A 241 0.92 -23.40 -0.62
N GLU A 242 0.90 -24.71 -0.89
CA GLU A 242 -0.32 -25.52 -0.75
C GLU A 242 -0.81 -25.59 0.71
N GLU A 243 0.10 -25.67 1.68
CA GLU A 243 -0.27 -25.63 3.09
C GLU A 243 -0.85 -24.27 3.47
N ALA A 244 -0.23 -23.17 3.01
CA ALA A 244 -0.73 -21.82 3.26
C ALA A 244 -2.14 -21.62 2.68
N ILE A 245 -2.39 -22.09 1.45
CA ILE A 245 -3.70 -22.03 0.80
C ILE A 245 -4.75 -22.80 1.60
N GLN A 246 -4.47 -24.05 1.96
CA GLN A 246 -5.42 -24.88 2.71
C GLN A 246 -5.80 -24.23 4.04
N ILE A 247 -4.82 -23.67 4.77
CA ILE A 247 -5.07 -23.00 6.04
C ILE A 247 -5.89 -21.73 5.81
N VAL A 248 -5.51 -20.86 4.88
CA VAL A 248 -6.21 -19.60 4.62
C VAL A 248 -7.63 -19.87 4.13
N GLN A 249 -7.83 -20.74 3.14
CA GLN A 249 -9.16 -21.10 2.64
C GLN A 249 -10.06 -21.62 3.76
N LYS A 250 -9.55 -22.48 4.64
CA LYS A 250 -10.31 -22.96 5.81
C LYS A 250 -10.73 -21.83 6.76
N GLN A 251 -9.93 -20.78 6.92
CA GLN A 251 -10.26 -19.66 7.81
C GLN A 251 -11.30 -18.70 7.20
N ILE A 252 -11.30 -18.57 5.87
CA ILE A 252 -12.13 -17.60 5.15
C ILE A 252 -13.35 -18.24 4.46
N ASP A 253 -13.50 -19.56 4.46
CA ASP A 253 -14.65 -20.24 3.86
C ASP A 253 -15.97 -19.91 4.59
N TYR A 254 -17.05 -19.73 3.84
CA TYR A 254 -18.40 -19.53 4.38
C TYR A 254 -19.50 -19.88 3.33
N PRO A 255 -20.70 -20.32 3.74
CA PRO A 255 -21.71 -20.91 2.83
C PRO A 255 -22.19 -20.01 1.69
N GLU A 256 -22.23 -18.70 1.92
CA GLU A 256 -22.76 -17.71 0.99
C GLU A 256 -21.76 -17.29 -0.11
N ALA A 257 -20.54 -17.81 -0.10
CA ALA A 257 -19.56 -17.60 -1.16
C ALA A 257 -18.82 -18.90 -1.53
N LYS A 258 -18.33 -19.01 -2.75
CA LYS A 258 -17.59 -20.20 -3.23
C LYS A 258 -16.29 -19.82 -3.89
N PHE A 259 -15.22 -20.57 -3.63
CA PHE A 259 -13.97 -20.45 -4.39
C PHE A 259 -14.19 -20.87 -5.84
N ILE A 260 -13.68 -20.09 -6.79
CA ILE A 260 -13.97 -20.30 -8.23
C ILE A 260 -12.74 -20.52 -9.11
N ASP A 261 -11.52 -20.24 -8.66
CA ASP A 261 -10.30 -20.39 -9.46
C ASP A 261 -9.09 -20.84 -8.61
N PRO A 262 -8.43 -21.97 -8.91
CA PRO A 262 -7.23 -22.41 -8.20
C PRO A 262 -5.99 -21.54 -8.42
N ASN A 263 -5.91 -20.80 -9.54
CA ASN A 263 -4.81 -19.87 -9.82
C ASN A 263 -4.90 -18.60 -8.96
N PHE A 264 -6.12 -18.24 -8.55
CA PHE A 264 -6.43 -17.14 -7.64
C PHE A 264 -7.06 -17.73 -6.36
N PRO A 265 -6.26 -18.32 -5.45
CA PRO A 265 -6.76 -19.23 -4.41
C PRO A 265 -7.70 -18.61 -3.37
N ILE A 266 -7.80 -17.28 -3.32
CA ILE A 266 -8.72 -16.54 -2.44
C ILE A 266 -9.91 -15.91 -3.19
N LEU A 267 -9.99 -16.10 -4.51
CA LEU A 267 -11.06 -15.60 -5.36
C LEU A 267 -12.34 -16.38 -5.10
N ARG A 268 -13.36 -15.65 -4.68
CA ARG A 268 -14.68 -16.18 -4.33
C ARG A 268 -15.78 -15.44 -5.09
N GLU A 269 -16.91 -16.11 -5.26
CA GLU A 269 -18.13 -15.55 -5.83
C GLU A 269 -19.27 -15.64 -4.82
N THR A 270 -19.96 -14.53 -4.54
CA THR A 270 -21.12 -14.49 -3.64
C THR A 270 -22.37 -15.06 -4.29
N ASN A 271 -23.25 -15.67 -3.49
CA ASN A 271 -24.60 -16.03 -3.92
C ASN A 271 -25.52 -14.80 -3.91
N GLU A 272 -26.46 -14.72 -4.85
CA GLU A 272 -27.50 -13.68 -4.80
C GLU A 272 -28.53 -13.99 -3.71
N THR A 273 -28.63 -13.12 -2.71
CA THR A 273 -29.60 -13.22 -1.60
C THR A 273 -30.68 -12.13 -1.68
N ARG A 274 -30.51 -11.14 -2.57
CA ARG A 274 -31.42 -10.00 -2.75
C ARG A 274 -31.79 -9.82 -4.22
N LYS A 275 -33.07 -10.00 -4.54
CA LYS A 275 -33.59 -9.79 -5.92
C LYS A 275 -33.74 -8.31 -6.31
N GLY A 276 -34.13 -7.45 -5.36
CA GLY A 276 -34.39 -6.03 -5.61
C GLY A 276 -33.14 -5.16 -5.76
N ALA A 277 -33.36 -3.84 -5.84
CA ALA A 277 -32.28 -2.85 -5.81
C ALA A 277 -31.46 -3.00 -4.51
N PRO A 278 -30.12 -2.98 -4.59
CA PRO A 278 -29.29 -3.12 -3.43
C PRO A 278 -29.26 -1.80 -2.63
N PRO A 279 -28.90 -1.84 -1.33
CA PRO A 279 -28.83 -0.64 -0.49
C PRO A 279 -27.65 0.25 -0.86
N ASN A 280 -27.74 1.55 -0.55
CA ASN A 280 -26.57 2.41 -0.57
C ASN A 280 -25.58 2.00 0.53
N ILE A 281 -24.29 2.22 0.30
CA ILE A 281 -23.23 1.95 1.27
C ILE A 281 -22.55 3.27 1.64
N VAL A 282 -22.48 3.56 2.94
CA VAL A 282 -21.71 4.69 3.48
C VAL A 282 -20.76 4.16 4.53
N LEU A 283 -19.46 4.20 4.24
CA LEU A 283 -18.40 3.71 5.12
C LEU A 283 -17.59 4.91 5.62
N ILE A 284 -17.52 5.08 6.94
CA ILE A 284 -16.73 6.14 7.59
C ILE A 284 -15.60 5.47 8.35
N LEU A 285 -14.38 5.68 7.86
CA LEU A 285 -13.13 5.32 8.50
C LEU A 285 -12.80 6.36 9.57
N LEU A 286 -12.74 5.91 10.82
CA LEU A 286 -12.51 6.73 12.00
C LEU A 286 -11.02 6.74 12.35
N GLU A 287 -10.31 7.79 11.96
CA GLU A 287 -8.87 7.98 12.18
C GLU A 287 -8.47 7.80 13.64
N SER A 288 -7.58 6.85 13.95
CA SER A 288 -7.00 6.67 15.29
C SER A 288 -8.01 6.41 16.44
N TRP A 289 -9.25 5.98 16.16
CA TRP A 289 -10.25 5.68 17.21
C TRP A 289 -9.93 4.37 17.94
N THR A 290 -9.82 4.43 19.27
CA THR A 290 -9.47 3.27 20.10
C THR A 290 -10.69 2.73 20.84
N GLY A 291 -10.96 1.42 20.71
CA GLY A 291 -12.19 0.79 21.19
C GLY A 291 -12.43 0.99 22.69
N LYS A 292 -11.37 0.96 23.51
CA LYS A 292 -11.42 1.09 24.98
C LYS A 292 -12.27 2.26 25.49
N PHE A 293 -12.33 3.37 24.76
CA PHE A 293 -13.05 4.57 25.20
C PHE A 293 -14.55 4.57 24.84
N LEU A 294 -15.07 3.46 24.33
CA LEU A 294 -16.49 3.27 24.01
C LEU A 294 -17.13 2.29 25.00
N LYS A 295 -18.40 2.54 25.33
CA LYS A 295 -19.14 1.77 26.34
C LYS A 295 -19.20 0.25 26.10
N PRO A 296 -19.29 -0.26 24.85
CA PRO A 296 -19.28 -1.71 24.64
C PRO A 296 -17.92 -2.39 24.88
N ASN A 297 -16.84 -1.63 25.05
CA ASN A 297 -15.47 -2.14 25.23
C ASN A 297 -14.85 -1.72 26.57
N GLY A 298 -15.31 -0.61 27.17
CA GLY A 298 -14.89 -0.07 28.45
C GLY A 298 -16.03 0.72 29.12
N ASP A 299 -15.73 1.56 30.11
CA ASP A 299 -16.76 2.40 30.76
C ASP A 299 -17.18 3.61 29.90
N GLY A 300 -16.34 4.01 28.95
CA GLY A 300 -16.51 5.17 28.08
C GLY A 300 -16.43 6.52 28.81
N ILE A 301 -15.92 6.54 30.05
CA ILE A 301 -15.86 7.74 30.89
C ILE A 301 -14.41 8.23 30.99
N VAL A 302 -14.20 9.51 30.65
CA VAL A 302 -12.92 10.19 30.77
C VAL A 302 -13.16 11.52 31.49
N GLY A 303 -12.35 11.86 32.49
CA GLY A 303 -12.50 13.11 33.24
C GLY A 303 -13.89 13.32 33.86
N GLY A 304 -14.60 12.24 34.22
CA GLY A 304 -15.94 12.28 34.82
C GLY A 304 -17.11 12.44 33.84
N LYS A 305 -16.89 12.37 32.53
CA LYS A 305 -17.93 12.47 31.50
C LYS A 305 -17.73 11.45 30.38
N GLU A 306 -18.79 11.20 29.61
CA GLU A 306 -18.75 10.28 28.48
C GLU A 306 -17.94 10.87 27.32
N LEU A 307 -16.94 10.13 26.83
CA LEU A 307 -16.05 10.63 25.76
C LEU A 307 -16.77 10.75 24.42
N ALA A 308 -17.58 9.75 24.06
CA ALA A 308 -18.24 9.66 22.75
C ALA A 308 -19.75 9.37 22.88
N PRO A 309 -20.55 10.30 23.43
CA PRO A 309 -21.96 10.07 23.70
C PRO A 309 -22.80 9.85 22.43
N ASN A 310 -22.48 10.47 21.29
CA ASN A 310 -23.26 10.30 20.06
C ASN A 310 -23.06 8.90 19.48
N PHE A 311 -21.83 8.41 19.44
CA PHE A 311 -21.48 7.07 18.96
C PHE A 311 -22.05 5.99 19.88
N ASN A 312 -21.91 6.16 21.21
CA ASN A 312 -22.45 5.19 22.16
C ASN A 312 -23.99 5.08 22.08
N GLU A 313 -24.69 6.17 21.78
CA GLU A 313 -26.13 6.13 21.54
C GLU A 313 -26.48 5.46 20.19
N LEU A 314 -25.71 5.74 19.14
CA LEU A 314 -25.87 5.09 17.84
C LEU A 314 -25.59 3.58 17.91
N ALA A 315 -24.62 3.15 18.72
CA ALA A 315 -24.26 1.76 18.90
C ALA A 315 -25.42 0.90 19.44
N LYS A 316 -26.32 1.49 20.24
CA LYS A 316 -27.54 0.80 20.72
C LYS A 316 -28.56 0.53 19.60
N GLN A 317 -28.45 1.23 18.48
CA GLN A 317 -29.38 1.15 17.34
C GLN A 317 -28.82 0.30 16.19
N GLY A 318 -27.56 -0.14 16.27
CA GLY A 318 -26.89 -0.93 15.24
C GLY A 318 -26.29 -2.24 15.77
N ARG A 319 -25.57 -2.94 14.90
CA ARG A 319 -24.76 -4.10 15.26
C ARG A 319 -23.34 -3.64 15.56
N TYR A 320 -22.94 -3.68 16.82
CA TYR A 320 -21.62 -3.30 17.27
C TYR A 320 -20.74 -4.54 17.50
N PHE A 321 -19.47 -4.52 17.10
CA PHE A 321 -18.54 -5.64 17.27
C PHE A 321 -17.47 -5.27 18.30
N SER A 322 -17.55 -5.84 19.51
CA SER A 322 -16.64 -5.47 20.61
C SER A 322 -15.25 -6.07 20.50
N HIS A 323 -15.12 -7.22 19.83
CA HIS A 323 -13.84 -7.88 19.55
C HIS A 323 -13.44 -7.71 18.07
N PHE A 324 -13.44 -6.47 17.61
CA PHE A 324 -12.99 -6.09 16.27
C PHE A 324 -11.57 -5.54 16.31
N PHE A 325 -10.70 -6.00 15.41
CA PHE A 325 -9.26 -5.70 15.46
C PHE A 325 -8.71 -5.09 14.18
N ALA A 326 -7.80 -4.14 14.38
CA ALA A 326 -6.99 -3.53 13.34
C ALA A 326 -5.95 -4.54 12.84
N THR A 327 -5.85 -4.64 11.53
CA THR A 327 -4.93 -5.58 10.84
C THR A 327 -3.51 -5.02 10.73
N GLY A 328 -3.33 -3.73 11.03
CA GLY A 328 -2.05 -3.04 11.09
C GLY A 328 -2.12 -1.85 12.05
N GLY A 329 -1.09 -1.00 12.05
CA GLY A 329 -0.95 0.11 13.02
C GLY A 329 -0.87 1.49 12.38
N ARG A 330 -1.40 1.65 11.16
CA ARG A 330 -1.40 2.90 10.41
C ARG A 330 -2.61 2.97 9.50
N THR A 331 -3.03 4.18 9.15
CA THR A 331 -4.17 4.45 8.25
C THR A 331 -4.09 3.66 6.95
N VAL A 332 -2.91 3.59 6.34
CA VAL A 332 -2.71 2.84 5.10
C VAL A 332 -2.92 1.33 5.23
N ASN A 333 -2.63 0.74 6.40
CA ASN A 333 -2.93 -0.67 6.64
C ASN A 333 -4.45 -0.86 6.75
N GLY A 334 -5.12 0.02 7.50
CA GLY A 334 -6.57 -0.01 7.65
C GLY A 334 -7.30 0.17 6.32
N LEU A 335 -6.90 1.17 5.52
CA LEU A 335 -7.43 1.41 4.17
C LEU A 335 -7.27 0.19 3.27
N MET A 336 -6.08 -0.40 3.21
CA MET A 336 -5.83 -1.57 2.37
C MET A 336 -6.73 -2.74 2.78
N SER A 337 -6.78 -3.07 4.06
CA SER A 337 -7.60 -4.18 4.56
C SER A 337 -9.10 -3.94 4.38
N VAL A 338 -9.60 -2.75 4.71
CA VAL A 338 -11.03 -2.42 4.62
C VAL A 338 -11.50 -2.34 3.17
N LEU A 339 -10.70 -1.74 2.27
CA LEU A 339 -11.12 -1.47 0.89
C LEU A 339 -10.77 -2.60 -0.07
N THR A 340 -9.84 -3.50 0.27
CA THR A 340 -9.45 -4.61 -0.63
C THR A 340 -9.62 -5.98 0.01
N GLY A 341 -9.80 -6.07 1.33
CA GLY A 341 -9.81 -7.34 2.05
C GLY A 341 -8.45 -8.03 2.13
N VAL A 342 -7.36 -7.39 1.68
CA VAL A 342 -6.01 -7.96 1.69
C VAL A 342 -5.20 -7.35 2.83
N PRO A 343 -4.54 -8.16 3.69
CA PRO A 343 -3.71 -7.63 4.76
C PRO A 343 -2.42 -7.04 4.19
N ASP A 344 -1.93 -5.98 4.82
CA ASP A 344 -0.60 -5.47 4.55
C ASP A 344 0.49 -6.43 5.09
N ARG A 345 1.76 -6.09 4.85
CA ARG A 345 2.93 -6.86 5.26
C ARG A 345 3.71 -6.18 6.39
N PRO A 346 4.51 -6.96 7.16
CA PRO A 346 5.51 -6.39 8.05
C PRO A 346 6.50 -5.49 7.29
N GLY A 347 6.92 -4.40 7.91
CA GLY A 347 7.95 -3.48 7.44
C GLY A 347 7.36 -2.33 6.62
N ILE A 348 7.75 -2.25 5.35
CA ILE A 348 7.27 -1.21 4.44
C ILE A 348 5.90 -1.63 3.89
N THR A 349 4.92 -0.76 4.14
CA THR A 349 3.52 -0.91 3.72
C THR A 349 3.42 -1.04 2.20
N VAL A 350 2.55 -1.95 1.73
CA VAL A 350 2.37 -2.25 0.29
C VAL A 350 2.08 -0.99 -0.53
N VAL A 351 1.30 -0.05 0.00
CA VAL A 351 0.96 1.22 -0.68
C VAL A 351 2.16 2.10 -1.04
N ARG A 352 3.34 1.83 -0.46
CA ARG A 352 4.60 2.53 -0.73
C ARG A 352 5.51 1.74 -1.66
N THR A 353 5.05 0.62 -2.17
CA THR A 353 5.85 -0.34 -2.96
C THR A 353 5.17 -0.62 -4.28
N HIS A 354 5.89 -1.25 -5.21
CA HIS A 354 5.36 -1.51 -6.55
C HIS A 354 4.20 -2.51 -6.54
N GLN A 355 4.07 -3.35 -5.51
CA GLN A 355 2.96 -4.29 -5.34
C GLN A 355 1.59 -3.59 -5.26
N ALA A 356 1.53 -2.30 -4.93
CA ALA A 356 0.30 -1.50 -4.97
C ALA A 356 -0.29 -1.34 -6.39
N LEU A 357 0.51 -1.57 -7.44
CA LEU A 357 0.08 -1.58 -8.84
C LEU A 357 -0.69 -2.85 -9.22
N GLY A 358 -0.64 -3.87 -8.36
CA GLY A 358 -1.27 -5.16 -8.64
C GLY A 358 -2.77 -5.08 -8.83
N ASN A 359 -3.35 -6.17 -9.30
CA ASN A 359 -4.78 -6.32 -9.50
C ASN A 359 -5.47 -6.66 -8.19
N PHE A 360 -6.11 -5.66 -7.61
CA PHE A 360 -6.98 -5.79 -6.44
C PHE A 360 -8.44 -5.80 -6.87
N GLY A 361 -9.26 -6.64 -6.21
CA GLY A 361 -10.71 -6.51 -6.22
C GLY A 361 -11.12 -5.45 -5.19
N GLY A 362 -10.91 -4.18 -5.50
CA GLY A 362 -11.24 -3.07 -4.59
C GLY A 362 -12.76 -2.93 -4.39
N LEU A 363 -13.17 -2.45 -3.22
CA LEU A 363 -14.57 -2.23 -2.85
C LEU A 363 -15.29 -1.36 -3.88
N GLY A 364 -14.66 -0.26 -4.31
CA GLY A 364 -15.20 0.61 -5.34
C GLY A 364 -15.36 -0.12 -6.66
N SER A 365 -14.33 -0.84 -7.12
CA SER A 365 -14.35 -1.58 -8.39
C SER A 365 -15.45 -2.64 -8.41
N ILE A 366 -15.57 -3.43 -7.35
CA ILE A 366 -16.59 -4.48 -7.24
C ILE A 366 -18.00 -3.86 -7.23
N LEU A 367 -18.23 -2.81 -6.45
CA LEU A 367 -19.55 -2.17 -6.38
C LEU A 367 -19.90 -1.43 -7.68
N LYS A 368 -18.91 -0.83 -8.36
CA LYS A 368 -19.08 -0.21 -9.68
C LYS A 368 -19.58 -1.23 -10.71
N GLY A 369 -19.00 -2.43 -10.74
CA GLY A 369 -19.50 -3.55 -11.57
C GLY A 369 -20.94 -3.98 -11.24
N LEU A 370 -21.45 -3.65 -10.05
CA LEU A 370 -22.85 -3.84 -9.64
C LEU A 370 -23.74 -2.61 -9.92
N GLY A 371 -23.23 -1.61 -10.64
CA GLY A 371 -23.95 -0.40 -11.04
C GLY A 371 -23.96 0.73 -10.00
N TYR A 372 -23.02 0.73 -9.04
CA TYR A 372 -22.91 1.81 -8.05
C TYR A 372 -22.13 3.01 -8.59
N SER A 373 -22.57 4.22 -8.24
CA SER A 373 -21.69 5.40 -8.24
C SER A 373 -20.78 5.35 -7.01
N THR A 374 -19.48 5.55 -7.18
CA THR A 374 -18.49 5.42 -6.10
C THR A 374 -17.84 6.76 -5.74
N TYR A 375 -17.79 7.08 -4.45
CA TYR A 375 -17.31 8.34 -3.91
C TYR A 375 -16.29 8.13 -2.80
N PHE A 376 -15.24 8.95 -2.76
CA PHE A 376 -14.32 9.05 -1.64
C PHE A 376 -14.21 10.49 -1.16
N VAL A 377 -14.47 10.76 0.12
CA VAL A 377 -14.48 12.12 0.70
C VAL A 377 -13.47 12.22 1.84
N HIS A 378 -12.49 13.12 1.72
CA HIS A 378 -11.40 13.27 2.68
C HIS A 378 -10.98 14.75 2.84
N GLY A 379 -10.78 15.18 4.09
CA GLY A 379 -10.39 16.56 4.40
C GLY A 379 -8.93 16.92 4.09
N GLY A 380 -8.06 15.91 3.98
CA GLY A 380 -6.63 16.06 3.77
C GLY A 380 -6.20 16.07 2.31
N ASP A 381 -4.89 16.27 2.13
CA ASP A 381 -4.25 16.19 0.81
C ASP A 381 -4.19 14.74 0.34
N VAL A 382 -5.01 14.38 -0.66
CA VAL A 382 -5.03 13.04 -1.24
C VAL A 382 -3.71 12.68 -1.93
N GLY A 383 -2.80 13.61 -2.22
CA GLY A 383 -1.45 13.29 -2.68
C GLY A 383 -0.58 12.61 -1.60
N PHE A 384 -0.97 12.73 -0.32
CA PHE A 384 -0.33 12.06 0.80
C PHE A 384 -0.55 10.54 0.74
N ASP A 385 0.52 9.79 1.02
CA ASP A 385 0.56 8.32 0.97
C ASP A 385 -0.10 7.65 -0.26
N ASN A 386 -0.04 8.35 -1.41
CA ASN A 386 -0.53 7.88 -2.71
C ASN A 386 -2.05 7.69 -2.80
N MET A 387 -2.83 8.30 -1.90
CA MET A 387 -4.28 8.13 -1.89
C MET A 387 -4.96 8.61 -3.19
N SER A 388 -4.44 9.65 -3.82
CA SER A 388 -4.88 10.19 -5.11
C SER A 388 -4.82 9.16 -6.24
N PHE A 389 -3.94 8.17 -6.10
CA PHE A 389 -3.83 7.04 -7.00
C PHE A 389 -4.63 5.82 -6.51
N LEU A 390 -4.52 5.49 -5.22
CA LEU A 390 -5.11 4.26 -4.70
C LEU A 390 -6.64 4.28 -4.74
N PHE A 391 -7.26 5.44 -4.55
CA PHE A 391 -8.72 5.51 -4.58
C PHE A 391 -9.28 5.24 -5.99
N PRO A 392 -8.79 5.87 -7.08
CA PRO A 392 -9.20 5.47 -8.43
C PRO A 392 -8.87 3.99 -8.73
N HIS A 393 -7.70 3.51 -8.32
CA HIS A 393 -7.27 2.11 -8.53
C HIS A 393 -8.18 1.09 -7.84
N TRP A 394 -8.75 1.45 -6.69
CA TRP A 394 -9.74 0.65 -5.96
C TRP A 394 -11.18 0.97 -6.37
N GLY A 395 -11.36 1.74 -7.45
CA GLY A 395 -12.62 1.97 -8.16
C GLY A 395 -13.51 3.07 -7.60
N PHE A 396 -12.91 4.12 -7.03
CA PHE A 396 -13.63 5.34 -6.66
C PHE A 396 -13.59 6.38 -7.79
N ASP A 397 -14.75 6.66 -8.39
CA ASP A 397 -14.88 7.55 -9.55
C ASP A 397 -14.79 9.03 -9.15
N THR A 398 -15.36 9.40 -8.01
CA THR A 398 -15.39 10.79 -7.53
C THR A 398 -14.60 10.92 -6.23
N ILE A 399 -13.57 11.76 -6.24
CA ILE A 399 -12.73 12.03 -5.07
C ILE A 399 -12.89 13.49 -4.67
N VAL A 400 -13.39 13.72 -3.46
CA VAL A 400 -13.51 15.04 -2.85
C VAL A 400 -12.43 15.16 -1.78
N GLY A 401 -11.26 15.65 -2.18
CA GLY A 401 -10.11 15.90 -1.32
C GLY A 401 -10.01 17.37 -0.84
N ARG A 402 -8.93 17.72 -0.12
CA ARG A 402 -8.67 19.10 0.34
C ARG A 402 -8.86 20.17 -0.74
N GLU A 403 -8.37 19.94 -1.95
CA GLU A 403 -8.46 20.94 -3.03
C GLU A 403 -9.92 21.21 -3.44
N GLU A 404 -10.76 20.17 -3.52
CA GLU A 404 -12.18 20.33 -3.87
C GLU A 404 -12.96 21.00 -2.75
N ILE A 405 -12.71 20.62 -1.49
CA ILE A 405 -13.36 21.25 -0.33
C ILE A 405 -12.97 22.72 -0.21
N ALA A 406 -11.71 23.07 -0.47
CA ALA A 406 -11.22 24.45 -0.43
C ALA A 406 -11.92 25.36 -1.44
N LYS A 407 -12.28 24.84 -2.63
CA LYS A 407 -13.02 25.61 -3.65
C LYS A 407 -14.40 26.08 -3.18
N THR A 408 -14.98 25.42 -2.18
CA THR A 408 -16.28 25.83 -1.63
C THR A 408 -16.21 27.13 -0.82
N ASN A 409 -15.02 27.51 -0.33
CA ASN A 409 -14.80 28.67 0.56
C ASN A 409 -15.70 28.70 1.81
N ARG A 410 -16.21 27.54 2.25
CA ARG A 410 -17.11 27.43 3.40
C ARG A 410 -16.39 27.21 4.74
N TYR A 411 -15.15 26.76 4.70
CA TYR A 411 -14.44 26.20 5.85
C TYR A 411 -13.01 26.71 5.95
N GLN A 412 -12.42 26.57 7.13
CA GLN A 412 -11.02 26.86 7.38
C GLN A 412 -10.27 25.57 7.71
N ALA A 413 -9.21 25.28 6.97
CA ALA A 413 -8.38 24.09 7.20
C ALA A 413 -7.55 24.22 8.48
N GLY A 414 -7.41 23.10 9.21
CA GLY A 414 -6.44 22.90 10.29
C GLY A 414 -5.09 22.37 9.78
N ALA A 415 -4.30 21.79 10.68
CA ALA A 415 -2.93 21.35 10.38
C ALA A 415 -2.82 20.28 9.28
N TRP A 416 -3.75 19.32 9.23
CA TRP A 416 -3.74 18.23 8.26
C TRP A 416 -4.72 18.40 7.10
N GLY A 417 -5.66 19.34 7.22
CA GLY A 417 -6.78 19.49 6.30
C GLY A 417 -8.01 20.04 7.01
N PHE A 418 -9.17 19.85 6.39
CA PHE A 418 -10.46 20.23 6.99
C PHE A 418 -10.82 19.31 8.16
N TYR A 419 -11.51 19.85 9.16
CA TYR A 419 -11.93 19.11 10.35
C TYR A 419 -13.09 18.16 10.02
N ASP A 420 -13.27 17.11 10.83
CA ASP A 420 -14.28 16.07 10.60
C ASP A 420 -15.72 16.61 10.45
N GLY A 421 -16.05 17.71 11.14
CA GLY A 421 -17.36 18.36 10.98
C GLY A 421 -17.60 18.89 9.56
N ASP A 422 -16.55 19.39 8.91
CA ASP A 422 -16.59 19.92 7.55
C ASP A 422 -16.61 18.76 6.54
N VAL A 423 -15.75 17.77 6.74
CA VAL A 423 -15.62 16.58 5.86
C VAL A 423 -16.92 15.78 5.81
N LEU A 424 -17.54 15.54 6.97
CA LEU A 424 -18.81 14.82 7.03
C LEU A 424 -19.99 15.66 6.52
N GLU A 425 -19.91 16.98 6.58
CA GLU A 425 -20.89 17.85 5.94
C GLU A 425 -20.80 17.78 4.41
N GLU A 426 -19.58 17.79 3.88
CA GLU A 426 -19.32 17.59 2.44
C GLU A 426 -19.80 16.23 1.99
N LEU A 427 -19.49 15.17 2.75
CA LEU A 427 -20.01 13.83 2.48
C LEU A 427 -21.54 13.86 2.36
N ASN A 428 -22.25 14.37 3.37
CA ASN A 428 -23.71 14.44 3.33
C ASN A 428 -24.24 15.24 2.13
N SER A 429 -23.58 16.35 1.77
CA SER A 429 -23.91 17.15 0.58
C SER A 429 -23.74 16.37 -0.72
N THR A 430 -22.64 15.64 -0.87
CA THR A 430 -22.39 14.74 -2.00
C THR A 430 -23.48 13.68 -2.11
N LEU A 431 -23.80 12.99 -1.00
CA LEU A 431 -24.78 11.88 -1.01
C LEU A 431 -26.21 12.33 -1.32
N LYS A 432 -26.63 13.52 -0.86
CA LYS A 432 -27.95 14.08 -1.18
C LYS A 432 -28.19 14.25 -2.67
N ASN A 433 -27.13 14.53 -3.43
CA ASN A 433 -27.18 14.78 -4.87
C ASN A 433 -26.75 13.56 -5.70
N SER A 434 -26.41 12.44 -5.05
CA SER A 434 -25.91 11.24 -5.71
C SER A 434 -27.05 10.37 -6.25
N LYS A 435 -26.79 9.66 -7.35
CA LYS A 435 -27.72 8.68 -7.90
C LYS A 435 -27.57 7.34 -7.17
N ALA A 436 -28.68 6.79 -6.67
CA ALA A 436 -28.67 5.47 -6.06
C ALA A 436 -28.67 4.35 -7.13
N PRO A 437 -28.05 3.18 -6.85
CA PRO A 437 -27.26 2.90 -5.65
C PRO A 437 -25.91 3.62 -5.69
N PHE A 438 -25.44 4.08 -4.53
CA PHE A 438 -24.10 4.66 -4.38
C PHE A 438 -23.32 4.01 -3.25
N ALA A 439 -21.99 4.07 -3.37
CA ALA A 439 -21.05 3.64 -2.35
C ALA A 439 -20.11 4.81 -2.05
N ALA A 440 -20.11 5.28 -0.81
CA ALA A 440 -19.28 6.38 -0.38
C ALA A 440 -18.39 5.97 0.78
N VAL A 441 -17.11 6.28 0.66
CA VAL A 441 -16.15 6.14 1.74
C VAL A 441 -15.71 7.53 2.20
N SER A 442 -15.61 7.73 3.50
CA SER A 442 -14.96 8.91 4.06
C SER A 442 -13.93 8.50 5.09
N LEU A 443 -12.78 9.19 5.08
CA LEU A 443 -11.74 9.04 6.08
C LEU A 443 -11.65 10.34 6.89
N THR A 444 -11.95 10.24 8.19
CA THR A 444 -11.80 11.35 9.15
C THR A 444 -10.33 11.69 9.39
N LEU A 445 -10.04 12.81 10.05
CA LEU A 445 -8.69 13.36 10.15
C LEU A 445 -8.40 14.10 11.47
N THR A 446 -9.41 14.65 12.14
CA THR A 446 -9.19 15.51 13.33
C THR A 446 -8.45 14.78 14.45
N THR A 447 -8.70 13.48 14.59
CA THR A 447 -8.06 12.59 15.57
C THR A 447 -6.65 12.13 15.19
N HIS A 448 -5.99 12.77 14.22
CA HIS A 448 -4.59 12.53 13.85
C HIS A 448 -3.63 13.44 14.65
N TYR A 449 -2.43 12.94 15.00
CA TYR A 449 -1.41 13.72 15.71
C TYR A 449 -1.01 14.97 14.89
N PRO A 450 -0.93 16.20 15.43
CA PRO A 450 -0.76 16.55 16.84
C PRO A 450 -2.07 16.83 17.63
N TYR A 451 -3.19 16.23 17.23
CA TYR A 451 -4.48 16.30 17.93
C TYR A 451 -4.99 17.73 18.15
N GLN A 452 -5.33 18.39 17.05
CA GLN A 452 -5.85 19.76 17.05
C GLN A 452 -7.33 19.80 16.71
N VAL A 453 -8.08 20.57 17.50
CA VAL A 453 -9.48 20.92 17.26
C VAL A 453 -9.58 22.41 16.91
N PRO A 454 -10.70 22.91 16.35
CA PRO A 454 -10.94 24.35 16.25
C PRO A 454 -10.83 25.01 17.63
N GLU A 455 -10.30 26.24 17.67
CA GLU A 455 -10.03 26.95 18.94
C GLU A 455 -11.27 27.08 19.84
N THR A 456 -12.46 27.16 19.23
CA THR A 456 -13.75 27.23 19.95
C THR A 456 -14.15 25.94 20.67
N GLN A 457 -13.47 24.82 20.40
CA GLN A 457 -13.71 23.51 21.02
C GLN A 457 -12.49 22.98 21.78
N LYS A 458 -11.48 23.83 22.00
CA LYS A 458 -10.29 23.50 22.78
C LYS A 458 -10.64 23.37 24.27
N ASP A 459 -9.84 22.62 25.02
CA ASP A 459 -9.86 22.54 26.48
C ASP A 459 -11.12 21.93 27.14
N LEU A 460 -11.95 21.18 26.38
CA LEU A 460 -13.03 20.41 26.99
C LEU A 460 -12.49 19.43 28.05
N TYR A 461 -11.35 18.82 27.77
CA TYR A 461 -10.54 18.08 28.73
C TYR A 461 -9.34 18.95 29.12
N PRO A 462 -9.10 19.16 30.43
CA PRO A 462 -8.03 20.05 30.90
C PRO A 462 -6.66 19.43 30.63
N GLU A 463 -5.66 20.26 30.29
CA GLU A 463 -4.29 19.81 30.00
C GLU A 463 -3.63 19.01 31.14
N SER A 464 -4.12 19.15 32.38
CA SER A 464 -3.67 18.36 33.53
C SER A 464 -4.07 16.88 33.44
N LEU A 465 -5.06 16.54 32.62
CA LEU A 465 -5.44 15.16 32.33
C LEU A 465 -4.48 14.59 31.26
N LYS A 466 -3.89 13.43 31.55
CA LYS A 466 -3.05 12.70 30.60
C LYS A 466 -3.84 12.42 29.32
N ASP A 467 -3.24 12.68 28.15
CA ASP A 467 -3.85 12.53 26.81
C ASP A 467 -5.10 13.41 26.55
N ALA A 468 -5.25 14.53 27.28
CA ALA A 468 -6.34 15.48 27.06
C ALA A 468 -6.43 15.98 25.61
N ASP A 469 -5.31 16.16 24.93
CA ASP A 469 -5.23 16.54 23.50
C ASP A 469 -6.00 15.55 22.63
N TYR A 470 -5.73 14.26 22.79
CA TYR A 470 -6.43 13.17 22.10
C TYR A 470 -7.92 13.16 22.46
N PHE A 471 -8.27 13.25 23.74
CA PHE A 471 -9.66 13.22 24.18
C PHE A 471 -10.50 14.39 23.64
N ASN A 472 -9.90 15.58 23.53
CA ASN A 472 -10.56 16.72 22.88
C ASN A 472 -10.88 16.41 21.40
N THR A 473 -9.93 15.86 20.65
CA THR A 473 -10.19 15.47 19.24
C THR A 473 -11.17 14.32 19.08
N TYR A 474 -11.13 13.33 19.98
CA TYR A 474 -12.06 12.19 19.96
C TYR A 474 -13.50 12.68 20.18
N HIS A 475 -13.70 13.53 21.18
CA HIS A 475 -15.02 14.11 21.46
C HIS A 475 -15.52 15.00 20.31
N TYR A 476 -14.64 15.81 19.72
CA TYR A 476 -14.96 16.59 18.52
C TYR A 476 -15.45 15.69 17.37
N ALA A 477 -14.71 14.62 17.08
CA ALA A 477 -15.05 13.67 16.02
C ALA A 477 -16.38 12.96 16.30
N ASP A 478 -16.66 12.61 17.57
CA ASP A 478 -17.97 12.08 17.99
C ASP A 478 -19.10 13.07 17.74
N GLU A 479 -18.90 14.35 18.09
CA GLU A 479 -19.91 15.39 17.85
C GLU A 479 -20.18 15.58 16.35
N ALA A 480 -19.12 15.58 15.53
CA ALA A 480 -19.21 15.65 14.07
C ALA A 480 -19.99 14.46 13.50
N LEU A 481 -19.71 13.24 13.96
CA LEU A 481 -20.42 12.03 13.56
C LEU A 481 -21.89 12.06 13.98
N GLY A 482 -22.19 12.56 15.18
CA GLY A 482 -23.56 12.79 15.65
C GLY A 482 -24.32 13.79 14.76
N LYS A 483 -23.68 14.90 14.38
CA LYS A 483 -24.25 15.88 13.45
C LYS A 483 -24.52 15.27 12.08
N PHE A 484 -23.57 14.49 11.55
CA PHE A 484 -23.72 13.77 10.29
C PHE A 484 -24.94 12.86 10.31
N ILE A 485 -25.09 12.00 11.33
CA ILE A 485 -26.22 11.07 11.42
C ILE A 485 -27.56 11.81 11.56
N ARG A 486 -27.62 12.92 12.31
CA ARG A 486 -28.85 13.74 12.39
C ARG A 486 -29.24 14.32 11.03
N LYS A 487 -28.26 14.77 10.22
CA LYS A 487 -28.51 15.26 8.85
C LYS A 487 -28.82 14.13 7.87
N ALA A 488 -28.18 12.98 8.03
CA ALA A 488 -28.49 11.79 7.25
C ALA A 488 -29.93 11.36 7.48
N LYS A 489 -30.39 11.28 8.75
CA LYS A 489 -31.79 10.96 9.13
C LYS A 489 -32.85 11.83 8.45
N SER A 490 -32.53 13.08 8.09
CA SER A 490 -33.44 13.99 7.37
C SER A 490 -33.25 13.97 5.85
N SER A 491 -32.38 13.10 5.33
CA SER A 491 -32.03 13.00 3.92
C SER A 491 -32.75 11.83 3.23
N PRO A 492 -33.10 11.95 1.93
CA PRO A 492 -33.87 10.93 1.22
C PRO A 492 -33.16 9.58 1.08
N TYR A 493 -31.83 9.55 1.20
CA TYR A 493 -31.06 8.32 1.06
C TYR A 493 -31.10 7.43 2.32
N PHE A 494 -31.45 7.97 3.50
CA PHE A 494 -31.22 7.34 4.81
C PHE A 494 -31.83 5.95 4.96
N GLU A 495 -33.13 5.81 4.66
CA GLU A 495 -33.91 4.59 4.88
C GLU A 495 -33.32 3.38 4.13
N ASN A 496 -32.73 3.61 2.95
CA ASN A 496 -32.12 2.56 2.12
C ASN A 496 -30.59 2.58 2.16
N THR A 497 -29.99 2.98 3.29
CA THR A 497 -28.53 3.04 3.44
C THR A 497 -28.05 2.12 4.55
N ILE A 498 -26.90 1.50 4.32
CA ILE A 498 -26.10 0.82 5.33
C ILE A 498 -24.91 1.72 5.65
N PHE A 499 -24.84 2.15 6.89
CA PHE A 499 -23.74 2.92 7.45
C PHE A 499 -22.78 1.98 8.17
N ILE A 500 -21.50 2.06 7.83
CA ILE A 500 -20.42 1.31 8.48
C ILE A 500 -19.46 2.33 9.09
N PHE A 501 -19.26 2.27 10.40
CA PHE A 501 -18.29 3.08 11.10
C PHE A 501 -17.20 2.15 11.62
N VAL A 502 -15.97 2.35 11.16
CA VAL A 502 -14.86 1.45 11.47
C VAL A 502 -13.59 2.27 11.66
N ALA A 503 -12.83 2.04 12.73
CA ALA A 503 -11.54 2.71 12.84
C ALA A 503 -10.48 2.08 11.94
N ASP A 504 -9.50 2.88 11.52
CA ASP A 504 -8.37 2.44 10.73
C ASP A 504 -7.27 1.82 11.59
N HIS A 505 -6.99 2.39 12.76
CA HIS A 505 -6.13 1.89 13.82
C HIS A 505 -6.40 2.62 15.14
N THR A 506 -5.67 2.26 16.19
CA THR A 506 -5.75 2.91 17.51
C THR A 506 -4.77 4.08 17.61
N HIS A 507 -4.86 4.89 18.66
CA HIS A 507 -3.92 6.01 18.89
C HIS A 507 -2.52 5.60 19.39
N HIS A 508 -2.31 4.33 19.77
CA HIS A 508 -1.02 3.76 20.19
C HIS A 508 -0.36 4.39 21.43
N ARG A 509 -1.09 5.16 22.26
CA ARG A 509 -0.55 5.74 23.50
C ARG A 509 -1.00 4.95 24.72
N ASP A 510 -0.03 4.43 25.48
CA ASP A 510 -0.25 3.75 26.76
C ASP A 510 -1.31 2.63 26.73
N LEU A 511 -1.37 1.91 25.61
CA LEU A 511 -2.27 0.78 25.42
C LEU A 511 -1.55 -0.53 25.73
N ASN A 512 -2.27 -1.48 26.32
CA ASN A 512 -1.81 -2.86 26.34
C ASN A 512 -1.90 -3.46 24.90
N PRO A 513 -1.21 -4.58 24.62
CA PRO A 513 -1.16 -5.13 23.25
C PRO A 513 -2.52 -5.34 22.57
N PHE A 514 -3.53 -5.76 23.32
CA PHE A 514 -4.88 -5.94 22.78
C PHE A 514 -5.61 -4.63 22.56
N GLU A 515 -5.57 -3.73 23.54
CA GLU A 515 -6.16 -2.39 23.41
C GLU A 515 -5.55 -1.67 22.21
N ASP A 516 -4.26 -1.91 21.94
CA ASP A 516 -3.52 -1.35 20.80
C ASP A 516 -3.99 -1.90 19.44
N ARG A 517 -4.73 -3.01 19.41
CA ARG A 517 -5.36 -3.55 18.19
C ARG A 517 -6.87 -3.40 18.17
N ASN A 518 -7.52 -3.26 19.31
CA ASN A 518 -8.97 -3.25 19.42
C ASN A 518 -9.56 -1.90 19.01
N ILE A 519 -10.36 -1.93 17.96
CA ILE A 519 -10.94 -0.76 17.31
C ILE A 519 -12.46 -0.92 17.18
N PRO A 520 -13.23 0.17 17.17
CA PRO A 520 -14.66 0.07 16.97
C PRO A 520 -15.04 -0.37 15.55
N LEU A 521 -16.06 -1.24 15.48
CA LEU A 521 -16.88 -1.44 14.30
C LEU A 521 -18.36 -1.35 14.69
N LEU A 522 -19.09 -0.46 14.04
CA LEU A 522 -20.53 -0.34 14.11
C LEU A 522 -21.14 -0.41 12.72
N ILE A 523 -22.04 -1.37 12.50
CA ILE A 523 -22.84 -1.45 11.28
C ILE A 523 -24.26 -1.04 11.64
N TYR A 524 -24.79 -0.03 10.95
CA TYR A 524 -26.09 0.56 11.23
C TYR A 524 -26.93 0.69 9.96
N SER A 525 -28.19 0.31 10.04
CA SER A 525 -29.19 0.63 9.02
C SER A 525 -30.56 0.62 9.66
N PRO A 526 -31.42 1.62 9.41
CA PRO A 526 -32.78 1.63 9.95
C PRO A 526 -33.60 0.43 9.47
N LYS A 527 -33.27 -0.13 8.29
CA LYS A 527 -34.06 -1.18 7.64
C LYS A 527 -33.40 -2.56 7.67
N TYR A 528 -32.08 -2.64 7.57
CA TYR A 528 -31.39 -3.90 7.27
C TYR A 528 -30.68 -4.55 8.46
N ILE A 529 -30.40 -3.79 9.52
CA ILE A 529 -29.55 -4.27 10.61
C ILE A 529 -30.35 -4.34 11.91
N LYS A 530 -30.31 -5.50 12.56
CA LYS A 530 -30.89 -5.68 13.89
C LYS A 530 -29.89 -5.23 14.95
N PRO A 531 -30.29 -4.35 15.89
CA PRO A 531 -29.42 -3.91 16.97
C PRO A 531 -28.86 -5.07 17.80
N GLY A 532 -27.66 -4.89 18.34
CA GLY A 532 -27.04 -5.85 19.26
C GLY A 532 -25.53 -5.72 19.32
N VAL A 533 -24.93 -6.33 20.35
CA VAL A 533 -23.48 -6.45 20.48
C VAL A 533 -23.05 -7.84 20.02
N ASP A 534 -22.04 -7.89 19.18
CA ASP A 534 -21.39 -9.09 18.71
C ASP A 534 -19.99 -9.20 19.32
N THR A 535 -19.75 -10.30 20.00
CA THR A 535 -18.49 -10.54 20.71
C THR A 535 -17.57 -11.50 19.96
N ARG A 536 -17.91 -11.92 18.74
CA ARG A 536 -17.02 -12.77 17.92
C ARG A 536 -15.79 -11.98 17.49
N ILE A 537 -14.63 -12.61 17.55
CA ILE A 537 -13.38 -12.04 17.03
C ILE A 537 -13.51 -11.83 15.52
N SER A 538 -13.21 -10.62 15.09
CA SER A 538 -13.30 -10.18 13.70
C SER A 538 -12.27 -9.09 13.41
N SER A 539 -12.07 -8.76 12.15
CA SER A 539 -11.02 -7.84 11.71
C SER A 539 -11.44 -7.00 10.51
N GLN A 540 -10.61 -5.99 10.19
CA GLN A 540 -10.79 -5.17 8.98
C GLN A 540 -10.87 -5.99 7.68
N LEU A 541 -10.28 -7.19 7.62
CA LEU A 541 -10.35 -8.07 6.44
C LEU A 541 -11.79 -8.55 6.16
N ASP A 542 -12.64 -8.55 7.19
CA ASP A 542 -14.02 -9.02 7.11
C ASP A 542 -14.99 -7.97 6.54
N ILE A 543 -14.56 -6.70 6.43
CA ILE A 543 -15.46 -5.60 6.01
C ILE A 543 -15.93 -5.76 4.56
N LEU A 544 -15.01 -5.98 3.62
CA LEU A 544 -15.37 -6.17 2.20
C LEU A 544 -16.38 -7.31 2.00
N PRO A 545 -16.11 -8.57 2.43
CA PRO A 545 -17.09 -9.64 2.27
C PRO A 545 -18.41 -9.40 3.03
N THR A 546 -18.37 -8.72 4.19
CA THR A 546 -19.59 -8.34 4.92
C THR A 546 -20.44 -7.34 4.13
N ILE A 547 -19.82 -6.34 3.50
CA ILE A 547 -20.55 -5.39 2.63
C ILE A 547 -21.19 -6.14 1.46
N LEU A 548 -20.46 -7.05 0.80
CA LEU A 548 -21.00 -7.82 -0.33
C LEU A 548 -22.16 -8.73 0.10
N GLY A 549 -22.08 -9.35 1.27
CA GLY A 549 -23.18 -10.12 1.85
C GLY A 549 -24.44 -9.29 2.10
N LEU A 550 -24.27 -8.07 2.63
CA LEU A 550 -25.37 -7.13 2.89
C LEU A 550 -25.99 -6.54 1.60
N VAL A 551 -25.16 -6.27 0.59
CA VAL A 551 -25.59 -5.91 -0.76
C VAL A 551 -26.44 -7.04 -1.35
N GLY A 552 -26.00 -8.28 -1.16
CA GLY A 552 -26.77 -9.48 -1.49
C GLY A 552 -26.89 -9.75 -2.99
N LYS A 553 -25.95 -9.22 -3.78
CA LYS A 553 -25.82 -9.47 -5.22
C LYS A 553 -24.67 -10.43 -5.48
N LYS A 554 -24.74 -11.10 -6.63
CA LYS A 554 -23.68 -11.96 -7.13
C LYS A 554 -22.49 -11.10 -7.55
N ALA A 555 -21.33 -11.32 -6.93
CA ALA A 555 -20.11 -10.57 -7.17
C ALA A 555 -18.88 -11.45 -6.94
N LYS A 556 -17.84 -11.26 -7.75
CA LYS A 556 -16.53 -11.87 -7.55
C LYS A 556 -15.66 -10.95 -6.69
N PHE A 557 -14.94 -11.52 -5.75
CA PHE A 557 -14.06 -10.76 -4.85
C PHE A 557 -12.93 -11.65 -4.34
N SER A 558 -11.81 -11.03 -3.99
CA SER A 558 -10.66 -11.69 -3.36
C SER A 558 -10.35 -10.98 -2.05
N ALA A 559 -10.49 -11.68 -0.93
CA ALA A 559 -10.25 -11.14 0.39
C ALA A 559 -9.73 -12.23 1.34
N PHE A 560 -9.07 -11.83 2.42
CA PHE A 560 -8.60 -12.68 3.51
C PHE A 560 -9.55 -12.67 4.72
N GLY A 561 -10.75 -12.11 4.58
CA GLY A 561 -11.80 -12.18 5.59
C GLY A 561 -13.08 -12.87 5.10
N LYS A 562 -14.14 -12.75 5.89
CA LYS A 562 -15.45 -13.38 5.66
C LYS A 562 -16.63 -12.49 6.05
N ASP A 563 -17.82 -12.87 5.61
CA ASP A 563 -19.05 -12.15 5.95
C ASP A 563 -19.43 -12.35 7.41
N LEU A 564 -19.46 -11.27 8.19
CA LEU A 564 -19.83 -11.26 9.60
C LEU A 564 -21.31 -11.60 9.85
N PHE A 565 -22.17 -11.49 8.82
CA PHE A 565 -23.59 -11.88 8.87
C PHE A 565 -23.87 -13.24 8.22
N SER A 566 -22.83 -14.00 7.85
CA SER A 566 -22.99 -15.36 7.33
C SER A 566 -23.79 -16.26 8.29
N SER A 567 -24.58 -17.18 7.71
CA SER A 567 -25.39 -18.15 8.44
C SER A 567 -24.59 -19.16 9.28
N LYS A 568 -23.28 -19.33 9.01
CA LYS A 568 -22.38 -20.19 9.80
C LYS A 568 -21.11 -19.46 10.19
N PRO A 569 -21.12 -18.73 11.31
CA PRO A 569 -19.98 -17.91 11.66
C PRO A 569 -18.96 -18.62 12.54
N GLU A 570 -18.11 -19.47 11.97
CA GLU A 570 -16.95 -20.07 12.67
C GLU A 570 -15.84 -20.42 11.65
N PRO A 571 -14.54 -20.20 11.94
CA PRO A 571 -13.93 -19.85 13.24
C PRO A 571 -13.62 -18.35 13.41
N ALA A 572 -14.01 -17.72 14.51
CA ALA A 572 -13.73 -16.30 14.80
C ALA A 572 -12.23 -16.05 15.11
N ALA A 573 -11.51 -15.36 14.22
CA ALA A 573 -10.09 -15.06 14.37
C ALA A 573 -9.69 -13.77 13.66
N SER A 574 -8.53 -13.21 14.01
CA SER A 574 -7.97 -12.01 13.37
C SER A 574 -6.47 -12.17 13.14
N TYR A 575 -6.04 -11.87 11.92
CA TYR A 575 -4.63 -11.74 11.55
C TYR A 575 -4.23 -10.26 11.54
N PHE A 576 -3.02 -9.96 11.98
CA PHE A 576 -2.44 -8.62 11.83
C PHE A 576 -0.95 -8.66 11.49
N ALA A 577 -0.49 -7.61 10.82
CA ALA A 577 0.92 -7.38 10.50
C ALA A 577 1.25 -5.89 10.60
N PHE A 578 2.31 -5.55 11.32
CA PHE A 578 2.80 -4.17 11.40
C PHE A 578 4.25 -4.16 11.86
N SER A 579 5.01 -3.13 11.47
CA SER A 579 6.43 -3.02 11.83
C SER A 579 7.15 -4.37 11.56
N SER A 580 7.93 -4.92 12.48
CA SER A 580 8.55 -6.23 12.36
C SER A 580 7.78 -7.35 13.08
N VAL A 581 6.43 -7.32 13.07
CA VAL A 581 5.57 -8.29 13.77
C VAL A 581 4.43 -8.80 12.88
N ILE A 582 4.15 -10.09 12.99
CA ILE A 582 2.87 -10.71 12.62
C ILE A 582 2.16 -11.24 13.87
N GLY A 583 0.85 -11.38 13.80
CA GLY A 583 0.10 -11.96 14.91
C GLY A 583 -1.22 -12.60 14.53
N TRP A 584 -1.76 -13.32 15.50
CA TRP A 584 -3.00 -14.09 15.39
C TRP A 584 -3.79 -13.97 16.69
N ILE A 585 -5.04 -13.51 16.59
CA ILE A 585 -5.96 -13.38 17.72
C ILE A 585 -7.07 -14.39 17.51
N GLU A 586 -7.25 -15.30 18.45
CA GLU A 586 -8.28 -16.33 18.40
C GLU A 586 -8.61 -16.79 19.83
N LYS A 587 -9.89 -17.05 20.10
CA LYS A 587 -10.39 -17.41 21.43
C LYS A 587 -9.85 -16.41 22.48
N GLU A 588 -9.34 -16.90 23.59
CA GLU A 588 -8.84 -16.05 24.68
C GLU A 588 -7.35 -15.68 24.53
N HIS A 589 -6.75 -15.71 23.33
CA HIS A 589 -5.32 -15.49 23.19
C HIS A 589 -4.93 -14.65 21.96
N ALA A 590 -3.82 -13.91 22.08
CA ALA A 590 -3.20 -13.17 20.98
C ALA A 590 -1.71 -13.53 20.87
N LEU A 591 -1.27 -14.00 19.71
CA LEU A 591 0.13 -14.24 19.38
C LEU A 591 0.76 -12.98 18.78
N TYR A 592 1.97 -12.65 19.25
CA TYR A 592 2.88 -11.68 18.63
C TYR A 592 4.18 -12.39 18.29
N ARG A 593 4.51 -12.44 16.99
CA ARG A 593 5.70 -13.09 16.46
C ARG A 593 6.50 -12.09 15.64
N SER A 594 7.73 -11.82 16.06
CA SER A 594 8.63 -10.94 15.29
C SER A 594 9.10 -11.60 14.00
N THR A 595 9.27 -10.78 12.97
CA THR A 595 9.84 -11.18 11.68
C THR A 595 11.34 -10.87 11.57
N GLU A 596 11.97 -10.33 12.62
CA GLU A 596 13.39 -9.95 12.62
C GLU A 596 14.17 -10.47 13.83
N GLY A 597 13.50 -10.89 14.90
CA GLY A 597 14.15 -11.38 16.10
C GLY A 597 13.37 -12.49 16.82
N ASP A 598 13.80 -12.78 18.03
CA ASP A 598 13.35 -13.96 18.80
C ASP A 598 12.00 -13.76 19.51
N LEU A 599 11.36 -12.59 19.39
CA LEU A 599 10.07 -12.33 20.01
C LEU A 599 9.03 -13.33 19.47
N LYS A 600 8.52 -14.16 20.38
CA LYS A 600 7.41 -15.10 20.20
C LYS A 600 6.66 -15.16 21.53
N GLU A 601 5.63 -14.33 21.65
CA GLU A 601 4.86 -14.16 22.89
C GLU A 601 3.38 -14.41 22.60
N VAL A 602 2.73 -15.25 23.43
CA VAL A 602 1.27 -15.38 23.43
C VAL A 602 0.76 -14.80 24.72
N PHE A 603 -0.24 -14.00 24.54
CA PHE A 603 -0.80 -13.16 25.52
C PHE A 603 -2.23 -13.81 25.81
N PRO A 604 -2.78 -13.87 27.06
CA PRO A 604 -4.21 -14.20 27.37
C PRO A 604 -5.22 -13.03 27.54
N MET A 605 -6.48 -13.20 27.08
CA MET A 605 -7.62 -12.28 27.29
C MET A 605 -8.39 -12.52 28.62
N PRO A 606 -9.12 -11.52 29.18
CA PRO A 606 -8.86 -10.09 29.08
C PRO A 606 -7.65 -9.73 29.96
N TRP A 607 -6.76 -8.97 29.36
CA TRP A 607 -5.36 -8.78 29.75
C TRP A 607 -5.15 -8.30 31.18
N THR A 608 -4.82 -9.22 32.08
CA THR A 608 -4.05 -8.86 33.28
C THR A 608 -2.61 -8.56 32.87
N THR A 609 -1.90 -7.73 33.63
CA THR A 609 -0.48 -7.38 33.39
C THR A 609 0.49 -8.58 33.47
N ASN A 610 -0.01 -9.78 33.81
CA ASN A 610 0.79 -11.00 33.89
C ASN A 610 0.98 -11.63 32.51
N LYS A 611 2.22 -11.53 32.01
CA LYS A 611 2.66 -12.21 30.79
C LYS A 611 2.63 -13.73 31.00
N THR A 612 1.82 -14.44 30.22
CA THR A 612 2.03 -15.87 30.03
C THR A 612 3.04 -16.02 28.90
N LYS A 613 4.13 -16.77 29.07
CA LYS A 613 5.08 -17.00 27.95
C LYS A 613 4.53 -18.10 27.05
N CYS A 614 4.86 -18.10 25.75
CA CYS A 614 4.50 -19.22 24.84
C CYS A 614 4.90 -20.60 25.38
N ALA A 615 5.96 -20.67 26.19
CA ALA A 615 6.39 -21.88 26.89
C ALA A 615 5.31 -22.53 27.77
N ALA A 616 4.32 -21.78 28.24
CA ALA A 616 3.23 -22.30 29.07
C ALA A 616 2.07 -22.92 28.27
N ILE A 617 1.94 -22.58 26.97
CA ILE A 617 0.86 -23.06 26.07
C ILE A 617 1.41 -23.37 24.67
N PRO A 618 2.38 -24.30 24.54
CA PRO A 618 3.12 -24.52 23.29
C PRO A 618 2.22 -24.94 22.12
N SER A 619 1.25 -25.83 22.34
CA SER A 619 0.32 -26.28 21.29
C SER A 619 -0.51 -25.14 20.70
N THR A 620 -0.98 -24.22 21.55
CA THR A 620 -1.76 -23.04 21.11
C THR A 620 -0.85 -22.05 20.39
N CYS A 621 0.33 -21.77 20.94
CA CYS A 621 1.28 -20.85 20.34
C CYS A 621 1.74 -21.33 18.94
N ASP A 622 1.99 -22.63 18.78
CA ASP A 622 2.40 -23.21 17.49
C ASP A 622 1.27 -23.24 16.46
N ASP A 623 0.02 -23.53 16.87
CA ASP A 623 -1.14 -23.44 15.97
C ASP A 623 -1.38 -22.00 15.49
N TYR A 624 -1.26 -21.02 16.39
CA TYR A 624 -1.46 -19.61 16.08
C TYR A 624 -0.35 -19.10 15.17
N GLU A 625 0.90 -19.52 15.41
CA GLU A 625 2.03 -19.17 14.55
C GLU A 625 1.86 -19.80 13.18
N ARG A 626 1.41 -21.06 13.11
CA ARG A 626 1.12 -21.74 11.85
C ARG A 626 0.06 -20.99 11.02
N LYS A 627 -1.01 -20.51 11.65
CA LYS A 627 -2.05 -19.70 10.98
C LYS A 627 -1.53 -18.33 10.55
N ALA A 628 -0.79 -17.63 11.42
CA ALA A 628 -0.17 -16.35 11.07
C ALA A 628 0.83 -16.48 9.91
N LYS A 629 1.64 -17.56 9.90
CA LYS A 629 2.55 -17.91 8.81
C LYS A 629 1.79 -18.12 7.50
N ALA A 630 0.67 -18.84 7.53
CA ALA A 630 -0.12 -19.08 6.32
C ALA A 630 -0.63 -17.77 5.69
N PHE A 631 -1.16 -16.86 6.50
CA PHE A 631 -1.61 -15.54 6.02
C PHE A 631 -0.44 -14.70 5.50
N LEU A 632 0.69 -14.66 6.22
CA LEU A 632 1.89 -13.94 5.79
C LEU A 632 2.41 -14.47 4.44
N ASN A 633 2.61 -15.78 4.32
CA ASN A 633 3.20 -16.39 3.13
C ASN A 633 2.28 -16.26 1.93
N LEU A 634 0.97 -16.52 2.09
CA LEU A 634 0.03 -16.41 0.98
C LEU A 634 -0.16 -14.95 0.55
N SER A 635 -0.35 -14.00 1.48
CA SER A 635 -0.46 -12.58 1.11
C SER A 635 0.80 -12.09 0.40
N TYR A 636 1.99 -12.43 0.93
CA TYR A 636 3.27 -12.07 0.31
C TYR A 636 3.43 -12.65 -1.09
N GLU A 637 3.10 -13.94 -1.28
CA GLU A 637 3.14 -14.59 -2.60
C GLU A 637 2.19 -13.91 -3.57
N LEU A 638 0.90 -13.77 -3.22
CA LEU A 638 -0.10 -13.20 -4.13
C LEU A 638 0.20 -11.75 -4.50
N LEU A 639 0.73 -10.94 -3.58
CA LEU A 639 1.19 -9.57 -3.86
C LEU A 639 2.40 -9.56 -4.82
N ASN A 640 3.34 -10.51 -4.63
CA ASN A 640 4.54 -10.61 -5.45
C ASN A 640 4.34 -11.39 -6.75
N SER A 641 3.23 -12.09 -6.95
CA SER A 641 2.90 -12.77 -8.20
C SER A 641 1.77 -12.08 -8.97
N ASN A 642 1.21 -10.99 -8.42
CA ASN A 642 0.04 -10.31 -8.93
C ASN A 642 -1.20 -11.23 -9.09
N ARG A 643 -1.39 -12.17 -8.15
CA ARG A 643 -2.48 -13.18 -8.19
C ARG A 643 -3.57 -12.96 -7.14
N ILE A 644 -3.76 -11.71 -6.71
CA ILE A 644 -4.84 -11.36 -5.79
C ILE A 644 -6.19 -11.44 -6.51
N PHE A 645 -6.33 -10.75 -7.64
CA PHE A 645 -7.57 -10.70 -8.42
C PHE A 645 -7.26 -10.76 -9.93
N PRO A 646 -8.04 -11.49 -10.74
CA PRO A 646 -7.82 -11.58 -12.19
C PRO A 646 -8.10 -10.25 -12.91
N GLU A 647 -7.26 -9.90 -13.88
CA GLU A 647 -7.37 -8.63 -14.62
C GLU A 647 -8.68 -8.53 -15.43
N ASN A 648 -9.08 -9.62 -16.08
CA ASN A 648 -10.26 -9.66 -16.97
C ASN A 648 -11.60 -9.47 -16.25
N GLU A 649 -11.62 -9.51 -14.92
CA GLU A 649 -12.83 -9.42 -14.09
C GLU A 649 -13.02 -8.03 -13.47
N LYS A 650 -12.19 -7.02 -13.82
CA LYS A 650 -12.28 -5.65 -13.31
C LYS A 650 -13.39 -4.79 -13.96
N GLN A 651 -14.28 -5.38 -14.77
CA GLN A 651 -15.25 -4.67 -15.60
C GLN A 651 -16.44 -4.09 -14.81
#